data_AF-A0A2V6FV74-F1
#
_entry.id   AF-A0A2V6FV74-F1
#
_cell.length_a   1.000
_cell.length_b   1.000
_cell.length_c   1.000
_cell.angle_alpha   90.00
_cell.angle_beta   90.00
_cell.angle_gamma   90.00
#
_symmetry.space_group_name_H-M   'P 1'
#
loop_
_entity.id
_entity.type
_entity.pdbx_description
1 polymer ?
#
loop_
_entity_poly.entity_id
_entity_poly.type
_entity_poly.pdbx_seq_one_letter_code
_entity_poly.pdbx_strand_id
1 'polypeptide(L)'
;MSDDALFIEVMCRPLVLARLRNVLWPFYRSHRRDRLGSIFFEDNRKAESGDAEQYENVAHTGKMQQPPSHFSGALAHCRGVVRMLGSRMKPAPGSVFRLAICLSILGFLGRAEAQVYQGKELVKAELLADTNAIVPGKNFTVGLLLRMAPGWHTYWKAPGDAGLPTELKWNLPPGLRTIGGLQWPIPLKTNDPGDIQTYGYEDEVFLTQEIRPGAKIDDSRLTLSAEANWLVCEKICIPGSANLQMELPVSTTSASANAELFARYRQLLAQNWPDSKTATANWSRANSELRLKVTSATLSKYPAVDFYPIPPENAIIGHPQIGARAPGEVSFRIPVESPKTLSAIPGLLVFAERPNGTDRAAWELELPTVAPPRVLGHARRVISFLFFGFIGGFILNLMPCVLPVISLKIFGFIQQAGQSRQKILRSGVAFAAGIFAWFTALALVLIGLKIAGRDVTWGGFQFTNPYFVLLLSVIVLVFALNLFGVFEIALPQRLSRGLLASSERKDDLGSFFQGMFATVLATPCTAPFLGTALGFAFTQSPAVILSMFLVIAAGMSAPYLLLCAQPAWLRFLPQPGRWMLRLKEVMGFLLLATLLFLLYVLGAQRGVAGLIWASCFLLIVSVVCWMKGAFLTPGAPAKTRLIAAITMSILLVLSGVYFIDKQFRATRYAAKEVRLQGDWQAFTPERLQAELNQHHPVFVDFTAAWCLTCKFNEQSVLENPVVRAAFQRHGVTKMKADWTNGDPQITKLLQQFRRPGVPLYVLYSGRSDKPIVFPELLTKGIVLEKLETLSASVVAK
;
A
#
# COMPACT_ATOMS: atom_id res chain seq x y z
N MET A 1 -50.01 -19.69 25.06
CA MET A 1 -48.87 -20.24 25.82
C MET A 1 -47.63 -19.59 25.21
N SER A 2 -47.41 -18.29 25.44
CA SER A 2 -46.74 -17.64 26.60
C SER A 2 -45.22 -17.95 26.60
N ASP A 3 -44.28 -17.02 26.42
CA ASP A 3 -44.32 -15.55 26.45
C ASP A 3 -43.24 -14.93 25.54
N ASP A 4 -43.68 -14.00 24.70
CA ASP A 4 -42.90 -12.91 24.11
C ASP A 4 -43.02 -11.68 25.03
N ALA A 5 -41.93 -11.10 25.54
CA ALA A 5 -41.86 -9.69 25.97
C ALA A 5 -40.44 -9.25 26.40
N LEU A 6 -40.17 -7.95 26.24
CA LEU A 6 -39.04 -7.10 26.69
C LEU A 6 -37.79 -7.02 25.75
N PHE A 7 -37.34 -5.88 25.19
CA PHE A 7 -37.70 -4.44 25.27
C PHE A 7 -37.04 -3.69 24.09
N ILE A 8 -37.83 -2.95 23.29
CA ILE A 8 -37.44 -1.74 22.54
C ILE A 8 -38.58 -0.72 22.76
N GLU A 9 -38.24 0.58 22.76
CA GLU A 9 -39.04 1.79 23.06
C GLU A 9 -39.03 2.17 24.55
N VAL A 10 -38.61 3.38 24.96
CA VAL A 10 -39.15 4.69 24.58
C VAL A 10 -38.10 5.82 24.71
N MET A 11 -38.02 6.67 23.68
CA MET A 11 -37.51 8.05 23.72
C MET A 11 -38.69 9.01 23.53
N CYS A 12 -39.07 9.79 24.56
CA CYS A 12 -39.47 11.23 24.50
C CYS A 12 -40.33 11.73 25.69
N ARG A 13 -39.73 12.65 26.49
CA ARG A 13 -40.30 13.86 27.17
C ARG A 13 -41.33 13.73 28.34
N PRO A 14 -41.51 14.78 29.20
CA PRO A 14 -40.57 15.51 30.08
C PRO A 14 -41.15 15.73 31.53
N LEU A 15 -40.42 16.45 32.42
CA LEU A 15 -40.73 16.81 33.83
C LEU A 15 -40.56 15.63 34.82
N VAL A 16 -39.68 15.70 35.83
CA VAL A 16 -39.70 16.66 36.94
C VAL A 16 -38.27 17.06 37.36
N LEU A 17 -38.00 18.35 37.20
CA LEU A 17 -36.96 19.10 37.92
C LEU A 17 -37.33 19.17 39.40
N ALA A 18 -36.62 18.46 40.28
CA ALA A 18 -36.33 18.88 41.66
C ALA A 18 -35.67 17.73 42.46
N ARG A 19 -34.37 17.42 42.23
CA ARG A 19 -33.50 16.82 43.28
C ARG A 19 -32.02 16.56 42.95
N LEU A 20 -31.42 17.23 41.96
CA LEU A 20 -29.97 17.10 41.71
C LEU A 20 -29.27 18.45 41.50
N ARG A 21 -29.57 19.39 42.39
CA ARG A 21 -28.85 20.65 42.56
C ARG A 21 -28.08 20.58 43.87
N ASN A 22 -26.99 19.79 43.96
CA ASN A 22 -25.98 19.87 45.03
C ASN A 22 -24.72 18.96 44.89
N VAL A 23 -24.34 18.47 43.69
CA VAL A 23 -23.10 17.65 43.55
C VAL A 23 -22.18 18.12 42.40
N LEU A 24 -22.37 19.34 41.87
CA LEU A 24 -21.44 19.93 40.91
C LEU A 24 -21.01 21.34 41.32
N TRP A 25 -19.71 21.44 41.68
CA TRP A 25 -18.85 22.62 41.68
C TRP A 25 -19.12 23.68 42.78
N PRO A 26 -18.12 24.02 43.62
CA PRO A 26 -17.01 24.81 43.10
C PRO A 26 -15.60 24.50 43.64
N PHE A 27 -14.66 24.20 42.73
CA PHE A 27 -13.21 24.34 42.98
C PHE A 27 -12.65 25.42 42.05
N TYR A 28 -12.80 26.69 42.46
CA TYR A 28 -12.13 27.83 41.86
C TYR A 28 -11.91 28.90 42.96
N ARG A 29 -10.64 29.36 43.10
CA ARG A 29 -10.05 30.27 44.13
C ARG A 29 -9.70 29.59 45.47
N SER A 30 -8.56 29.81 46.12
CA SER A 30 -7.47 30.80 45.96
C SER A 30 -6.20 30.34 46.69
N HIS A 31 -5.03 30.65 46.11
CA HIS A 31 -3.75 30.76 46.83
C HIS A 31 -3.69 32.08 47.62
N ARG A 32 -2.95 32.08 48.77
CA ARG A 32 -2.77 33.12 49.82
C ARG A 32 -3.75 33.00 51.00
N ARG A 33 -3.39 33.16 52.28
CA ARG A 33 -2.13 33.25 53.07
C ARG A 33 -2.58 33.29 54.55
N ASP A 34 -1.76 32.73 55.45
CA ASP A 34 -1.56 33.07 56.88
C ASP A 34 -2.63 32.89 57.97
N ARG A 35 -2.19 32.11 58.98
CA ARG A 35 -2.15 32.36 60.45
C ARG A 35 -3.27 31.87 61.41
N LEU A 36 -2.76 31.17 62.43
CA LEU A 36 -3.12 31.08 63.87
C LEU A 36 -4.18 30.08 64.33
N GLY A 37 -3.82 29.33 65.39
CA GLY A 37 -4.77 28.84 66.40
C GLY A 37 -4.61 27.38 66.82
N SER A 38 -3.82 27.15 67.86
CA SER A 38 -3.64 25.92 68.66
C SER A 38 -4.88 25.49 69.47
N ILE A 39 -4.82 24.27 70.07
CA ILE A 39 -5.37 23.81 71.38
C ILE A 39 -6.40 22.64 71.35
N PHE A 40 -5.90 21.46 71.82
CA PHE A 40 -6.46 20.47 72.78
C PHE A 40 -7.17 19.15 72.40
N PHE A 41 -6.88 18.18 73.31
CA PHE A 41 -7.40 16.82 73.63
C PHE A 41 -6.93 15.66 72.73
N GLU A 42 -6.06 14.72 73.11
CA GLU A 42 -5.76 13.95 74.35
C GLU A 42 -6.49 12.60 74.47
N ASP A 43 -5.65 11.55 74.57
CA ASP A 43 -5.78 10.20 75.12
C ASP A 43 -7.01 9.33 74.75
N ASN A 44 -6.75 8.16 74.14
CA ASN A 44 -7.00 6.92 74.88
C ASN A 44 -6.29 5.69 74.30
N ARG A 45 -6.07 4.78 75.24
CA ARG A 45 -5.03 3.77 75.33
C ARG A 45 -5.64 2.37 75.22
N LYS A 46 -4.74 1.38 75.06
CA LYS A 46 -4.86 -0.06 75.41
C LYS A 46 -5.68 -0.94 74.48
N ALA A 47 -5.43 -2.24 74.37
CA ALA A 47 -4.32 -3.17 74.68
C ALA A 47 -4.88 -4.58 74.40
N GLU A 48 -3.98 -5.54 74.17
CA GLU A 48 -4.04 -7.01 74.41
C GLU A 48 -3.45 -7.73 73.19
N SER A 49 -2.17 -8.14 73.19
CA SER A 49 -1.41 -9.12 74.01
C SER A 49 -1.72 -10.58 73.64
N GLY A 50 -0.66 -11.34 73.35
CA GLY A 50 -0.72 -12.78 73.12
C GLY A 50 0.53 -13.39 72.46
N ASP A 51 1.62 -13.42 73.23
CA ASP A 51 2.87 -14.22 73.11
C ASP A 51 2.60 -15.74 72.95
N ALA A 52 3.49 -16.70 72.65
CA ALA A 52 4.89 -16.83 72.24
C ALA A 52 5.14 -18.35 71.96
N GLU A 53 6.42 -18.73 71.72
CA GLU A 53 7.03 -20.08 71.83
C GLU A 53 7.19 -20.97 70.58
N GLN A 54 8.26 -20.67 69.82
CA GLN A 54 9.52 -21.45 69.75
C GLN A 54 9.56 -22.90 70.27
N TYR A 55 9.99 -23.87 69.44
CA TYR A 55 10.92 -24.97 69.80
C TYR A 55 11.49 -25.68 68.55
N GLU A 56 12.61 -26.36 68.77
CA GLU A 56 13.71 -26.76 67.90
C GLU A 56 13.65 -28.23 67.38
N ASN A 57 14.51 -28.52 66.39
CA ASN A 57 15.27 -29.78 66.15
C ASN A 57 14.81 -30.92 65.18
N VAL A 58 15.65 -31.09 64.13
CA VAL A 58 16.48 -32.27 63.73
C VAL A 58 15.88 -33.56 63.08
N ALA A 59 16.37 -33.80 61.84
CA ALA A 59 16.77 -35.04 61.11
C ALA A 59 15.78 -36.16 60.68
N HIS A 60 15.93 -36.61 59.41
CA HIS A 60 16.06 -38.02 58.95
C HIS A 60 16.32 -38.07 57.41
N THR A 61 17.52 -38.42 56.92
CA THR A 61 18.00 -39.73 56.35
C THR A 61 17.44 -40.20 55.00
N GLY A 62 18.34 -40.49 54.05
CA GLY A 62 18.09 -41.33 52.86
C GLY A 62 19.35 -41.54 51.98
N LYS A 63 19.99 -42.72 52.10
CA LYS A 63 21.09 -43.29 51.27
C LYS A 63 20.55 -43.64 49.84
N MET A 64 21.29 -43.94 48.76
CA MET A 64 22.41 -44.89 48.58
C MET A 64 22.91 -44.88 47.10
N GLN A 65 24.24 -45.00 46.91
CA GLN A 65 25.03 -45.75 45.88
C GLN A 65 25.07 -45.43 44.35
N GLN A 66 26.31 -45.18 43.87
CA GLN A 66 26.91 -45.42 42.52
C GLN A 66 27.35 -46.92 42.38
N PRO A 67 28.11 -47.44 41.37
CA PRO A 67 28.84 -46.89 40.17
C PRO A 67 28.66 -47.85 38.91
N PRO A 68 29.54 -48.02 37.87
CA PRO A 68 30.96 -47.66 37.68
C PRO A 68 31.42 -47.10 36.32
N SER A 69 32.70 -46.70 36.35
CA SER A 69 33.59 -46.21 35.28
C SER A 69 34.39 -47.32 34.59
N HIS A 70 34.76 -47.13 33.32
CA HIS A 70 36.10 -47.44 32.74
C HIS A 70 36.13 -47.12 31.23
N PHE A 71 37.00 -46.20 30.77
CA PHE A 71 38.08 -46.47 29.80
C PHE A 71 38.90 -45.19 29.51
N SER A 72 40.15 -45.42 29.12
CA SER A 72 41.34 -44.59 29.31
C SER A 72 41.83 -43.87 28.05
N GLY A 73 42.53 -42.73 28.24
CA GLY A 73 43.80 -42.41 27.55
C GLY A 73 43.79 -41.54 26.29
N ALA A 74 44.44 -40.34 26.35
CA ALA A 74 45.72 -40.04 25.68
C ALA A 74 46.08 -38.52 25.58
N LEU A 75 47.28 -38.18 26.09
CA LEU A 75 48.27 -37.15 25.63
C LEU A 75 47.82 -35.66 25.58
N ALA A 76 48.24 -34.73 26.45
CA ALA A 76 49.59 -34.24 26.81
C ALA A 76 50.46 -33.73 25.62
N HIS A 77 50.51 -32.41 25.40
CA HIS A 77 51.78 -31.70 25.15
C HIS A 77 51.70 -30.15 25.26
N CYS A 78 52.52 -29.64 26.18
CA CYS A 78 53.32 -28.40 26.15
C CYS A 78 52.66 -27.00 26.10
N ARG A 79 52.62 -26.39 27.30
CA ARG A 79 53.00 -24.99 27.55
C ARG A 79 54.52 -24.80 27.41
N GLY A 80 54.96 -23.63 26.94
CA GLY A 80 56.24 -23.05 27.36
C GLY A 80 56.80 -21.97 26.44
N VAL A 81 57.11 -20.81 27.05
CA VAL A 81 58.25 -19.88 26.81
C VAL A 81 57.79 -18.41 26.87
N VAL A 82 57.89 -17.78 28.07
CA VAL A 82 58.82 -16.66 28.45
C VAL A 82 58.58 -15.37 27.64
N ARG A 83 57.88 -14.36 28.17
CA ARG A 83 58.33 -13.27 29.10
C ARG A 83 59.39 -12.35 28.48
N MET A 84 59.06 -11.04 28.48
CA MET A 84 59.87 -9.85 28.15
C MET A 84 60.00 -9.46 26.67
N LEU A 85 59.22 -8.45 26.27
CA LEU A 85 59.74 -7.12 25.89
C LEU A 85 58.58 -6.13 25.87
N GLY A 86 58.84 -4.94 26.42
CA GLY A 86 57.82 -4.02 26.89
C GLY A 86 57.32 -3.00 25.87
N SER A 87 56.22 -2.38 26.30
CA SER A 87 55.80 -1.00 26.06
C SER A 87 55.10 -0.65 24.74
N ARG A 88 53.97 0.06 24.93
CA ARG A 88 53.23 0.93 24.00
C ARG A 88 52.50 0.26 22.84
N MET A 89 51.18 0.06 23.03
CA MET A 89 50.08 0.75 22.32
C MET A 89 48.79 -0.06 22.50
N LYS A 90 47.73 0.58 23.05
CA LYS A 90 46.36 0.04 23.02
C LYS A 90 45.70 0.43 21.69
N PRO A 91 45.06 -0.48 20.95
CA PRO A 91 44.05 -0.10 19.96
C PRO A 91 42.63 -0.27 20.51
N ALA A 92 41.76 0.65 20.09
CA ALA A 92 40.37 0.81 20.50
C ALA A 92 39.42 -0.26 19.90
N PRO A 93 38.24 -0.50 20.52
CA PRO A 93 37.25 -1.44 20.01
C PRO A 93 36.42 -0.78 18.90
N GLY A 94 36.91 -0.86 17.66
CA GLY A 94 36.19 -0.31 16.49
C GLY A 94 36.38 -1.08 15.18
N SER A 95 37.28 -2.07 15.16
CA SER A 95 37.78 -2.63 13.90
C SER A 95 37.16 -3.98 13.50
N VAL A 96 36.51 -4.69 14.44
CA VAL A 96 35.92 -6.01 14.17
C VAL A 96 34.56 -5.90 13.46
N PHE A 97 33.85 -4.78 13.63
CA PHE A 97 32.52 -4.57 13.02
C PHE A 97 32.58 -4.16 11.54
N ARG A 98 33.71 -3.62 11.07
CA ARG A 98 33.86 -3.21 9.66
C ARG A 98 34.30 -4.35 8.73
N LEU A 99 34.99 -5.36 9.26
CA LEU A 99 35.45 -6.51 8.47
C LEU A 99 34.31 -7.53 8.20
N ALA A 100 33.36 -7.66 9.13
CA ALA A 100 32.18 -8.52 8.95
C ALA A 100 31.18 -7.97 7.90
N ILE A 101 31.09 -6.64 7.76
CA ILE A 101 30.23 -6.00 6.75
C ILE A 101 30.82 -6.16 5.34
N CYS A 102 32.16 -6.11 5.19
CA CYS A 102 32.79 -6.31 3.88
C CYS A 102 32.74 -7.77 3.39
N LEU A 103 32.79 -8.78 4.28
CA LEU A 103 32.63 -10.18 3.87
C LEU A 103 31.18 -10.59 3.59
N SER A 104 30.19 -9.82 4.06
CA SER A 104 28.77 -10.05 3.77
C SER A 104 28.35 -9.57 2.37
N ILE A 105 29.17 -8.74 1.71
CA ILE A 105 28.84 -8.09 0.43
C ILE A 105 29.33 -8.90 -0.78
N LEU A 106 30.26 -9.86 -0.62
CA LEU A 106 30.76 -10.69 -1.72
C LEU A 106 29.96 -11.99 -2.00
N GLY A 107 28.85 -12.22 -1.29
CA GLY A 107 28.05 -13.46 -1.41
C GLY A 107 26.90 -13.44 -2.43
N PHE A 108 26.59 -12.30 -3.05
CA PHE A 108 25.47 -12.19 -4.00
C PHE A 108 25.97 -12.07 -5.45
N LEU A 109 26.48 -13.19 -5.98
CA LEU A 109 26.45 -13.42 -7.43
C LEU A 109 25.06 -13.98 -7.77
N GLY A 110 24.25 -13.16 -8.42
CA GLY A 110 22.89 -13.49 -8.83
C GLY A 110 22.87 -14.74 -9.70
N ARG A 111 22.26 -15.81 -9.18
CA ARG A 111 21.73 -16.86 -10.02
C ARG A 111 20.40 -16.37 -10.58
N ALA A 112 20.22 -16.50 -11.89
CA ALA A 112 18.92 -16.34 -12.52
C ALA A 112 17.94 -17.29 -11.82
N GLU A 113 16.92 -16.75 -11.15
CA GLU A 113 15.84 -17.57 -10.64
C GLU A 113 14.95 -17.95 -11.82
N ALA A 114 14.94 -19.23 -12.15
CA ALA A 114 13.93 -19.80 -13.02
C ALA A 114 12.56 -19.62 -12.37
N GLN A 115 11.54 -19.30 -13.16
CA GLN A 115 10.17 -19.20 -12.68
C GLN A 115 9.64 -20.61 -12.38
N VAL A 116 9.78 -21.05 -11.14
CA VAL A 116 9.39 -22.40 -10.72
C VAL A 116 7.97 -22.40 -10.17
N TYR A 117 7.06 -23.08 -10.85
CA TYR A 117 5.73 -23.43 -10.33
C TYR A 117 5.65 -24.95 -10.14
N GLN A 118 5.34 -25.39 -8.92
CA GLN A 118 5.35 -26.81 -8.53
C GLN A 118 6.65 -27.57 -8.90
N GLY A 119 7.80 -26.91 -8.81
CA GLY A 119 9.09 -27.52 -9.15
C GLY A 119 9.43 -27.56 -10.64
N LYS A 120 8.59 -26.99 -11.52
CA LYS A 120 8.83 -26.90 -12.97
C LYS A 120 9.07 -25.46 -13.42
N GLU A 121 10.09 -25.26 -14.24
CA GLU A 121 10.34 -24.00 -14.94
C GLU A 121 9.25 -23.79 -16.01
N LEU A 122 8.41 -22.77 -15.85
CA LEU A 122 7.27 -22.53 -16.74
C LEU A 122 7.64 -21.80 -18.03
N VAL A 123 8.58 -20.86 -17.95
CA VAL A 123 9.08 -20.09 -19.08
C VAL A 123 10.58 -19.99 -18.98
N LYS A 124 11.27 -20.43 -20.03
CA LYS A 124 12.70 -20.21 -20.22
C LYS A 124 12.89 -18.94 -21.07
N ALA A 125 13.53 -17.93 -20.51
CA ALA A 125 13.76 -16.65 -21.17
C ALA A 125 15.25 -16.48 -21.54
N GLU A 126 15.53 -16.12 -22.79
CA GLU A 126 16.90 -15.93 -23.30
C GLU A 126 16.99 -14.67 -24.19
N LEU A 127 18.12 -13.96 -24.13
CA LEU A 127 18.45 -12.90 -25.09
C LEU A 127 19.38 -13.45 -26.17
N LEU A 128 19.04 -13.18 -27.43
CA LEU A 128 19.81 -13.61 -28.60
C LEU A 128 20.03 -12.43 -29.54
N ALA A 129 21.24 -12.26 -30.06
CA ALA A 129 21.55 -11.29 -31.11
C ALA A 129 21.62 -11.94 -32.50
N ASP A 130 21.32 -11.16 -33.54
CA ASP A 130 21.51 -11.56 -34.94
C ASP A 130 22.98 -11.51 -35.39
N THR A 131 23.87 -11.05 -34.50
CA THR A 131 25.30 -10.85 -34.73
C THR A 131 26.12 -11.40 -33.56
N ASN A 132 27.33 -11.86 -33.84
CA ASN A 132 28.29 -12.29 -32.82
C ASN A 132 29.17 -11.14 -32.27
N ALA A 133 29.12 -9.95 -32.88
CA ALA A 133 29.90 -8.78 -32.46
C ALA A 133 29.19 -7.46 -32.80
N ILE A 134 29.42 -6.45 -31.98
CA ILE A 134 28.93 -5.08 -32.19
C ILE A 134 29.92 -4.36 -33.10
N VAL A 135 29.43 -3.84 -34.22
CA VAL A 135 30.21 -2.99 -35.12
C VAL A 135 29.74 -1.54 -34.95
N PRO A 136 30.60 -0.61 -34.50
CA PRO A 136 30.21 0.80 -34.33
C PRO A 136 29.52 1.38 -35.57
N GLY A 137 28.41 2.08 -35.36
CA GLY A 137 27.60 2.67 -36.44
C GLY A 137 26.75 1.70 -37.28
N LYS A 138 26.88 0.38 -37.12
CA LYS A 138 26.05 -0.63 -37.81
C LYS A 138 24.96 -1.15 -36.86
N ASN A 139 23.69 -1.02 -37.26
CA ASN A 139 22.58 -1.53 -36.48
C ASN A 139 22.61 -3.07 -36.42
N PHE A 140 22.10 -3.62 -35.33
CA PHE A 140 21.92 -5.05 -35.13
C PHE A 140 20.62 -5.32 -34.36
N THR A 141 20.11 -6.54 -34.44
CA THR A 141 18.84 -6.91 -33.82
C THR A 141 19.09 -7.81 -32.61
N VAL A 142 18.41 -7.53 -31.51
CA VAL A 142 18.37 -8.42 -30.34
C VAL A 142 16.95 -8.85 -30.09
N GLY A 143 16.75 -10.13 -29.80
CA GLY A 143 15.44 -10.66 -29.47
C GLY A 143 15.40 -11.34 -28.11
N LEU A 144 14.24 -11.24 -27.47
CA LEU A 144 13.84 -11.99 -26.30
C LEU A 144 13.12 -13.26 -26.76
N LEU A 145 13.73 -14.42 -26.50
CA LEU A 145 13.11 -15.73 -26.72
C LEU A 145 12.46 -16.20 -25.43
N LEU A 146 11.15 -16.42 -25.47
CA LEU A 146 10.39 -17.05 -24.40
C LEU A 146 9.95 -18.44 -24.87
N ARG A 147 10.36 -19.49 -24.17
CA ARG A 147 9.88 -20.86 -24.39
C ARG A 147 9.01 -21.27 -23.21
N MET A 148 7.74 -21.55 -23.47
CA MET A 148 6.75 -21.91 -22.46
C MET A 148 6.66 -23.43 -22.34
N ALA A 149 6.30 -23.90 -21.16
CA ALA A 149 5.96 -25.30 -20.96
C ALA A 149 4.72 -25.70 -21.80
N PRO A 150 4.59 -26.97 -22.22
CA PRO A 150 3.43 -27.41 -23.00
C PRO A 150 2.09 -27.05 -22.33
N GLY A 151 1.16 -26.49 -23.11
CA GLY A 151 -0.14 -26.04 -22.63
C GLY A 151 -0.16 -24.62 -22.04
N TRP A 152 1.00 -23.98 -21.84
CA TRP A 152 1.10 -22.61 -21.37
C TRP A 152 1.29 -21.63 -22.53
N HIS A 153 0.67 -20.46 -22.41
CA HIS A 153 0.73 -19.39 -23.40
C HIS A 153 1.06 -18.03 -22.76
N THR A 154 1.58 -17.13 -23.58
CA THR A 154 1.80 -15.71 -23.25
C THR A 154 1.04 -14.82 -24.24
N TYR A 155 1.04 -13.52 -24.03
CA TYR A 155 0.12 -12.61 -24.72
C TYR A 155 0.79 -11.67 -25.72
N TRP A 156 0.00 -11.23 -26.69
CA TRP A 156 0.34 -10.22 -27.67
C TRP A 156 0.24 -8.80 -27.11
N LYS A 157 0.75 -7.79 -27.85
CA LYS A 157 0.69 -6.36 -27.48
C LYS A 157 -0.72 -5.88 -27.14
N ALA A 158 -1.73 -6.41 -27.82
CA ALA A 158 -3.14 -6.23 -27.51
C ALA A 158 -3.75 -7.61 -27.15
N PRO A 159 -3.80 -7.98 -25.85
CA PRO A 159 -4.05 -9.36 -25.43
C PRO A 159 -5.49 -9.85 -25.66
N GLY A 160 -6.43 -8.96 -25.98
CA GLY A 160 -7.87 -9.28 -26.03
C GLY A 160 -8.53 -9.05 -24.68
N ASP A 161 -9.49 -9.90 -24.31
CA ASP A 161 -10.30 -9.73 -23.08
C ASP A 161 -9.52 -10.01 -21.79
N ALA A 162 -8.46 -10.82 -21.89
CA ALA A 162 -7.67 -11.24 -20.76
C ALA A 162 -6.20 -11.37 -21.16
N GLY A 163 -5.30 -11.01 -20.25
CA GLY A 163 -3.87 -11.12 -20.44
C GLY A 163 -3.13 -9.81 -20.24
N LEU A 164 -1.80 -9.89 -20.29
CA LEU A 164 -0.92 -8.72 -20.21
C LEU A 164 0.26 -8.92 -21.16
N PRO A 165 0.62 -7.89 -21.94
CA PRO A 165 1.71 -7.99 -22.89
C PRO A 165 3.06 -8.12 -22.17
N THR A 166 3.99 -8.82 -22.81
CA THR A 166 5.40 -8.84 -22.40
C THR A 166 6.02 -7.43 -22.49
N GLU A 167 6.63 -6.98 -21.41
CA GLU A 167 7.43 -5.76 -21.34
C GLU A 167 8.94 -6.10 -21.33
N LEU A 168 9.73 -5.42 -22.16
CA LEU A 168 11.19 -5.53 -22.18
C LEU A 168 11.80 -4.16 -21.88
N LYS A 169 12.46 -4.03 -20.73
CA LYS A 169 13.12 -2.80 -20.28
C LYS A 169 14.63 -2.94 -20.38
N TRP A 170 15.21 -2.19 -21.31
CA TRP A 170 16.64 -2.21 -21.56
C TRP A 170 17.43 -1.35 -20.58
N ASN A 171 18.53 -1.89 -20.06
CA ASN A 171 19.60 -1.17 -19.39
C ASN A 171 20.87 -1.26 -20.26
N LEU A 172 20.90 -0.46 -21.33
CA LEU A 172 22.00 -0.47 -22.30
C LEU A 172 23.20 0.35 -21.81
N PRO A 173 24.43 -0.09 -22.12
CA PRO A 173 25.63 0.68 -21.82
C PRO A 173 25.67 1.99 -22.62
N PRO A 174 26.47 2.98 -22.15
CA PRO A 174 26.60 4.26 -22.84
C PRO A 174 26.99 4.08 -24.31
N GLY A 175 26.30 4.79 -25.20
CA GLY A 175 26.54 4.73 -26.64
C GLY A 175 25.63 3.78 -27.41
N LEU A 176 24.85 2.90 -26.77
CA LEU A 176 23.82 2.10 -27.43
C LEU A 176 22.43 2.71 -27.23
N ARG A 177 21.58 2.64 -28.26
CA ARG A 177 20.18 3.10 -28.20
C ARG A 177 19.29 2.12 -28.96
N THR A 178 18.07 1.89 -28.47
CA THR A 178 17.06 1.15 -29.21
C THR A 178 16.48 1.98 -30.35
N ILE A 179 16.11 1.33 -31.45
CA ILE A 179 15.35 1.91 -32.55
C ILE A 179 13.96 1.27 -32.54
N GLY A 180 12.92 2.11 -32.51
CA GLY A 180 11.53 1.67 -32.55
C GLY A 180 11.09 0.89 -31.30
N GLY A 181 9.87 0.37 -31.36
CA GLY A 181 9.31 -0.50 -30.33
C GLY A 181 9.73 -1.96 -30.49
N LEU A 182 9.32 -2.79 -29.55
CA LEU A 182 9.42 -4.24 -29.66
C LEU A 182 8.59 -4.72 -30.86
N GLN A 183 9.18 -5.54 -31.73
CA GLN A 183 8.52 -6.13 -32.88
C GLN A 183 7.79 -7.41 -32.45
N TRP A 184 6.52 -7.49 -32.82
CA TRP A 184 5.63 -8.57 -32.42
C TRP A 184 5.31 -9.45 -33.62
N PRO A 185 5.60 -10.76 -33.55
CA PRO A 185 5.12 -11.72 -34.54
C PRO A 185 3.59 -11.76 -34.59
N ILE A 186 3.03 -12.26 -35.68
CA ILE A 186 1.59 -12.43 -35.86
C ILE A 186 1.07 -13.39 -34.76
N PRO A 187 0.17 -12.92 -33.88
CA PRO A 187 -0.32 -13.70 -32.76
C PRO A 187 -1.29 -14.80 -33.21
N LEU A 188 -1.46 -15.79 -32.35
CA LEU A 188 -2.55 -16.75 -32.41
C LEU A 188 -3.80 -16.16 -31.78
N LYS A 189 -4.97 -16.54 -32.27
CA LYS A 189 -6.26 -16.22 -31.65
C LYS A 189 -6.79 -17.46 -30.93
N THR A 190 -7.08 -17.31 -29.66
CA THR A 190 -7.65 -18.39 -28.84
C THR A 190 -8.99 -17.93 -28.30
N ASN A 191 -9.98 -18.83 -28.36
CA ASN A 191 -11.31 -18.60 -27.83
C ASN A 191 -11.50 -19.53 -26.63
N ASP A 192 -11.48 -18.97 -25.44
CA ASP A 192 -11.71 -19.70 -24.19
C ASP A 192 -13.21 -19.81 -23.89
N PRO A 193 -13.63 -20.79 -23.05
CA PRO A 193 -15.01 -20.89 -22.59
C PRO A 193 -15.52 -19.59 -21.95
N GLY A 194 -16.77 -19.22 -22.25
CA GLY A 194 -17.38 -17.98 -21.77
C GLY A 194 -17.27 -16.81 -22.74
N ASP A 195 -17.00 -17.07 -24.03
CA ASP A 195 -16.79 -16.04 -25.07
C ASP A 195 -15.69 -15.07 -24.63
N ILE A 196 -14.50 -15.61 -24.34
CA ILE A 196 -13.29 -14.84 -24.04
C ILE A 196 -12.33 -15.04 -25.22
N GLN A 197 -12.04 -13.97 -25.95
CA GLN A 197 -11.12 -13.99 -27.08
C GLN A 197 -9.79 -13.36 -26.67
N THR A 198 -8.72 -14.16 -26.73
CA THR A 198 -7.36 -13.72 -26.42
C THR A 198 -6.46 -13.81 -27.65
N TYR A 199 -5.43 -12.97 -27.65
CA TYR A 199 -4.39 -12.97 -28.66
C TYR A 199 -3.03 -13.16 -28.01
N GLY A 200 -2.31 -14.16 -28.46
CA GLY A 200 -1.11 -14.59 -27.78
C GLY A 200 -0.24 -15.54 -28.57
N TYR A 201 0.60 -16.26 -27.84
CA TYR A 201 1.57 -17.19 -28.37
C TYR A 201 1.64 -18.43 -27.48
N GLU A 202 1.68 -19.59 -28.12
CA GLU A 202 1.83 -20.91 -27.49
C GLU A 202 3.22 -21.47 -27.82
N ASP A 203 3.75 -22.36 -26.97
CA ASP A 203 5.07 -23.01 -27.03
C ASP A 203 6.30 -22.07 -27.02
N GLU A 204 6.41 -21.15 -27.97
CA GLU A 204 7.49 -20.18 -28.03
C GLU A 204 7.09 -18.85 -28.68
N VAL A 205 7.76 -17.77 -28.26
CA VAL A 205 7.71 -16.48 -28.96
C VAL A 205 9.07 -15.81 -28.94
N PHE A 206 9.42 -15.17 -30.06
CA PHE A 206 10.62 -14.36 -30.19
C PHE A 206 10.25 -12.91 -30.49
N LEU A 207 10.53 -12.02 -29.55
CA LEU A 207 10.21 -10.60 -29.63
C LEU A 207 11.50 -9.82 -29.92
N THR A 208 11.60 -9.19 -31.09
CA THR A 208 12.83 -8.56 -31.57
C THR A 208 12.83 -7.05 -31.42
N GLN A 209 13.98 -6.45 -31.16
CA GLN A 209 14.17 -5.01 -31.16
C GLN A 209 15.51 -4.65 -31.77
N GLU A 210 15.53 -3.61 -32.60
CA GLU A 210 16.74 -3.13 -33.24
C GLU A 210 17.52 -2.20 -32.31
N ILE A 211 18.84 -2.35 -32.29
CA ILE A 211 19.77 -1.57 -31.48
C ILE A 211 20.77 -0.87 -32.40
N ARG A 212 20.94 0.42 -32.16
CA ARG A 212 21.92 1.28 -32.82
C ARG A 212 23.11 1.56 -31.90
N PRO A 213 24.31 1.07 -32.24
CA PRO A 213 25.53 1.50 -31.60
C PRO A 213 25.95 2.90 -32.06
N GLY A 214 26.60 3.67 -31.18
CA GLY A 214 27.21 4.94 -31.50
C GLY A 214 28.37 4.81 -32.50
N ALA A 215 28.79 5.94 -33.07
CA ALA A 215 29.89 5.97 -34.06
C ALA A 215 31.26 5.63 -33.45
N LYS A 216 31.41 5.76 -32.13
CA LYS A 216 32.62 5.41 -31.39
C LYS A 216 32.23 4.69 -30.11
N ILE A 217 32.88 3.56 -29.86
CA ILE A 217 32.75 2.74 -28.66
C ILE A 217 34.17 2.43 -28.20
N ASP A 218 34.55 2.87 -27.01
CA ASP A 218 35.92 2.73 -26.50
C ASP A 218 36.14 1.38 -25.78
N ASP A 219 35.07 0.68 -25.40
CA ASP A 219 35.12 -0.62 -24.73
C ASP A 219 35.29 -1.79 -25.71
N SER A 220 36.08 -2.80 -25.33
CA SER A 220 36.32 -4.00 -26.15
C SER A 220 35.18 -5.04 -26.07
N ARG A 221 34.36 -4.97 -25.02
CA ARG A 221 33.16 -5.80 -24.81
C ARG A 221 32.07 -4.96 -24.18
N LEU A 222 30.83 -5.22 -24.57
CA LEU A 222 29.66 -4.57 -24.02
C LEU A 222 28.67 -5.61 -23.52
N THR A 223 28.19 -5.41 -22.30
CA THR A 223 27.13 -6.23 -21.69
C THR A 223 25.79 -5.55 -21.92
N LEU A 224 24.91 -6.19 -22.67
CA LEU A 224 23.52 -5.78 -22.83
C LEU A 224 22.70 -6.41 -21.70
N SER A 225 22.06 -5.59 -20.89
CA SER A 225 21.17 -6.04 -19.83
C SER A 225 19.73 -5.62 -20.13
N ALA A 226 18.77 -6.51 -19.86
CA ALA A 226 17.35 -6.19 -19.95
C ALA A 226 16.56 -6.89 -18.85
N GLU A 227 15.54 -6.21 -18.34
CA GLU A 227 14.52 -6.77 -17.48
C GLU A 227 13.29 -7.09 -18.34
N ALA A 228 12.94 -8.38 -18.41
CA ALA A 228 11.75 -8.86 -19.10
C ALA A 228 10.68 -9.20 -18.07
N ASN A 229 9.45 -8.72 -18.28
CA ASN A 229 8.27 -9.03 -17.48
C ASN A 229 7.16 -9.55 -18.39
N TRP A 230 6.52 -10.66 -18.05
CA TRP A 230 5.43 -11.24 -18.85
C TRP A 230 4.36 -11.87 -17.95
N LEU A 231 3.23 -12.25 -18.56
CA LEU A 231 2.20 -13.04 -17.92
C LEU A 231 2.05 -14.35 -18.68
N VAL A 232 2.22 -15.49 -18.00
CA VAL A 232 2.07 -16.82 -18.60
C VAL A 232 0.84 -17.51 -18.00
N CYS A 233 0.00 -18.09 -18.84
CA CYS A 233 -1.27 -18.68 -18.41
C CYS A 233 -1.50 -20.07 -19.01
N GLU A 234 -2.18 -20.93 -18.24
CA GLU A 234 -2.82 -22.17 -18.70
C GLU A 234 -4.27 -22.13 -18.18
N LYS A 235 -4.52 -22.70 -16.98
CA LYS A 235 -5.77 -22.53 -16.21
C LYS A 235 -5.69 -21.39 -15.20
N ILE A 236 -4.47 -21.07 -14.79
CA ILE A 236 -4.13 -19.97 -13.90
C ILE A 236 -3.10 -19.09 -14.59
N CYS A 237 -3.09 -17.81 -14.22
CA CYS A 237 -2.15 -16.83 -14.75
C CYS A 237 -1.09 -16.49 -13.71
N ILE A 238 0.17 -16.63 -14.08
CA ILE A 238 1.31 -16.40 -13.20
C ILE A 238 2.20 -15.31 -13.81
N PRO A 239 2.46 -14.19 -13.10
CA PRO A 239 3.41 -13.19 -13.57
C PRO A 239 4.83 -13.78 -13.53
N GLY A 240 5.57 -13.60 -14.61
CA GLY A 240 6.96 -14.00 -14.75
C GLY A 240 7.87 -12.79 -14.98
N SER A 241 9.09 -12.88 -14.49
CA SER A 241 10.12 -11.89 -14.77
C SER A 241 11.50 -12.52 -14.86
N ALA A 242 12.40 -11.93 -15.66
CA ALA A 242 13.79 -12.32 -15.75
C ALA A 242 14.70 -11.13 -15.99
N ASN A 243 15.83 -11.11 -15.28
CA ASN A 243 16.96 -10.23 -15.57
C ASN A 243 17.91 -10.96 -16.50
N LEU A 244 17.96 -10.53 -17.74
CA LEU A 244 18.73 -11.17 -18.79
C LEU A 244 19.95 -10.32 -19.13
N GLN A 245 21.07 -10.98 -19.36
CA GLN A 245 22.33 -10.34 -19.74
C GLN A 245 22.98 -11.13 -20.87
N MET A 246 23.58 -10.41 -21.82
CA MET A 246 24.35 -10.98 -22.91
C MET A 246 25.56 -10.09 -23.17
N GLU A 247 26.73 -10.70 -23.33
CA GLU A 247 27.94 -9.98 -23.70
C GLU A 247 28.24 -10.14 -25.18
N LEU A 248 28.53 -9.03 -25.86
CA LEU A 248 29.01 -9.02 -27.24
C LEU A 248 30.35 -8.28 -27.32
N PRO A 249 31.35 -8.83 -28.03
CA PRO A 249 32.60 -8.13 -28.32
C PRO A 249 32.36 -6.98 -29.30
N VAL A 250 33.16 -5.92 -29.20
CA VAL A 250 33.18 -4.82 -30.15
C VAL A 250 34.28 -5.09 -31.18
N SER A 251 33.94 -5.07 -32.47
CA SER A 251 34.86 -5.41 -33.56
C SER A 251 34.57 -4.55 -34.78
N THR A 252 35.54 -4.46 -35.71
CA THR A 252 35.34 -3.83 -37.03
C THR A 252 34.52 -4.70 -37.97
N THR A 253 34.42 -6.01 -37.69
CA THR A 253 33.66 -6.99 -38.48
C THR A 253 32.79 -7.86 -37.58
N SER A 254 31.67 -8.33 -38.13
CA SER A 254 30.73 -9.23 -37.47
C SER A 254 30.27 -10.33 -38.42
N ALA A 255 29.97 -11.50 -37.86
CA ALA A 255 29.28 -12.58 -38.56
C ALA A 255 27.86 -12.73 -38.02
N SER A 256 26.93 -13.20 -38.86
CA SER A 256 25.56 -13.47 -38.46
C SER A 256 25.51 -14.58 -37.41
N ALA A 257 24.76 -14.35 -36.33
CA ALA A 257 24.44 -15.34 -35.31
C ALA A 257 22.92 -15.60 -35.30
N ASN A 258 22.50 -16.80 -34.89
CA ASN A 258 21.08 -17.16 -34.76
C ASN A 258 20.22 -16.92 -36.03
N ALA A 259 20.84 -16.93 -37.21
CA ALA A 259 20.23 -16.44 -38.45
C ALA A 259 18.90 -17.13 -38.81
N GLU A 260 18.79 -18.43 -38.55
CA GLU A 260 17.58 -19.22 -38.82
C GLU A 260 16.38 -18.76 -37.95
N LEU A 261 16.61 -18.55 -36.65
CA LEU A 261 15.57 -18.09 -35.72
C LEU A 261 15.07 -16.69 -36.11
N PHE A 262 16.00 -15.78 -36.40
CA PHE A 262 15.66 -14.42 -36.84
C PHE A 262 14.95 -14.43 -38.20
N ALA A 263 15.36 -15.28 -39.14
CA ALA A 263 14.70 -15.41 -40.44
C ALA A 263 13.26 -15.91 -40.29
N ARG A 264 13.04 -16.96 -39.47
CA ARG A 264 11.71 -17.52 -39.18
C ARG A 264 10.77 -16.46 -38.62
N TYR A 265 11.19 -15.75 -37.57
CA TYR A 265 10.33 -14.76 -36.92
C TYR A 265 10.16 -13.47 -37.71
N ARG A 266 11.13 -13.10 -38.56
CA ARG A 266 10.97 -11.98 -39.50
C ARG A 266 9.89 -12.23 -40.55
N GLN A 267 9.71 -13.48 -41.00
CA GLN A 267 8.61 -13.85 -41.90
C GLN A 267 7.24 -13.78 -41.23
N LEU A 268 7.20 -13.97 -39.91
CA LEU A 268 5.99 -13.86 -39.09
C LEU A 268 5.69 -12.43 -38.65
N LEU A 269 6.41 -11.40 -39.11
CA LEU A 269 6.05 -10.01 -38.84
C LEU A 269 4.92 -9.56 -39.75
N ALA A 270 4.03 -8.72 -39.23
CA ALA A 270 3.01 -8.08 -40.04
C ALA A 270 3.66 -7.18 -41.11
N GLN A 271 3.12 -7.24 -42.32
CA GLN A 271 3.53 -6.39 -43.43
C GLN A 271 2.71 -5.09 -43.39
N ASN A 272 3.28 -4.01 -43.93
CA ASN A 272 2.55 -2.76 -44.09
C ASN A 272 1.32 -2.98 -44.99
N TRP A 273 0.29 -2.15 -44.80
CA TRP A 273 -0.88 -2.15 -45.67
C TRP A 273 -0.45 -1.99 -47.13
N PRO A 274 -0.91 -2.86 -48.05
CA PRO A 274 -0.50 -2.81 -49.44
C PRO A 274 -1.16 -1.63 -50.17
N ASP A 275 -0.66 -1.29 -51.36
CA ASP A 275 -1.19 -0.17 -52.15
C ASP A 275 -2.69 -0.30 -52.41
N SER A 276 -3.35 0.84 -52.64
CA SER A 276 -4.82 0.93 -52.85
C SER A 276 -5.35 0.10 -54.02
N LYS A 277 -4.49 -0.30 -54.96
CA LYS A 277 -4.83 -1.23 -56.06
C LYS A 277 -4.91 -2.69 -55.62
N THR A 278 -4.19 -3.05 -54.55
CA THR A 278 -4.06 -4.42 -54.04
C THR A 278 -5.04 -4.71 -52.92
N ALA A 279 -5.26 -3.75 -52.02
CA ALA A 279 -6.29 -3.84 -50.99
C ALA A 279 -6.88 -2.47 -50.64
N THR A 280 -8.20 -2.45 -50.43
CA THR A 280 -8.92 -1.29 -49.89
C THR A 280 -9.62 -1.66 -48.59
N ALA A 281 -9.56 -0.78 -47.59
CA ALA A 281 -10.24 -0.93 -46.31
C ALA A 281 -11.16 0.27 -46.06
N ASN A 282 -12.46 0.01 -45.93
CA ASN A 282 -13.47 1.03 -45.70
C ASN A 282 -14.16 0.79 -44.37
N TRP A 283 -14.16 1.82 -43.52
CA TRP A 283 -14.87 1.83 -42.25
C TRP A 283 -16.25 2.47 -42.42
N SER A 284 -17.26 1.85 -41.82
CA SER A 284 -18.60 2.43 -41.67
C SER A 284 -19.11 2.14 -40.27
N ARG A 285 -19.98 3.01 -39.74
CA ARG A 285 -20.56 2.84 -38.41
C ARG A 285 -22.06 2.60 -38.53
N ALA A 286 -22.56 1.60 -37.83
CA ALA A 286 -23.99 1.30 -37.70
C ALA A 286 -24.32 1.22 -36.20
N ASN A 287 -24.91 2.28 -35.64
CA ASN A 287 -25.27 2.37 -34.22
C ASN A 287 -24.09 2.12 -33.25
N SER A 288 -24.11 0.98 -32.55
CA SER A 288 -23.10 0.49 -31.61
C SER A 288 -22.09 -0.46 -32.24
N GLU A 289 -22.05 -0.60 -33.58
CA GLU A 289 -21.13 -1.46 -34.29
C GLU A 289 -20.29 -0.69 -35.31
N LEU A 290 -19.01 -1.03 -35.39
CA LEU A 290 -18.14 -0.66 -36.50
C LEU A 290 -18.10 -1.78 -37.52
N ARG A 291 -18.15 -1.40 -38.79
CA ARG A 291 -18.07 -2.31 -39.94
C ARG A 291 -16.83 -1.98 -40.74
N LEU A 292 -15.89 -2.94 -40.78
CA LEU A 292 -14.70 -2.87 -41.63
C LEU A 292 -14.95 -3.73 -42.87
N LYS A 293 -14.98 -3.12 -44.05
CA LYS A 293 -15.05 -3.82 -45.34
C LYS A 293 -13.69 -3.78 -46.01
N VAL A 294 -13.09 -4.96 -46.23
CA VAL A 294 -11.82 -5.12 -46.92
C VAL A 294 -12.03 -5.78 -48.27
N THR A 295 -11.50 -5.17 -49.33
CA THR A 295 -11.57 -5.71 -50.70
C THR A 295 -10.15 -5.97 -51.19
N SER A 296 -9.83 -7.22 -51.54
CA SER A 296 -8.55 -7.63 -52.11
C SER A 296 -8.65 -8.99 -52.80
N ALA A 297 -8.08 -9.11 -54.01
CA ALA A 297 -7.97 -10.36 -54.74
C ALA A 297 -7.03 -11.39 -54.08
N THR A 298 -6.17 -10.96 -53.15
CA THR A 298 -5.31 -11.88 -52.39
C THR A 298 -6.13 -12.67 -51.36
N LEU A 299 -7.13 -12.03 -50.74
CA LEU A 299 -7.95 -12.65 -49.69
C LEU A 299 -8.85 -13.77 -50.21
N SER A 300 -9.13 -13.83 -51.52
CA SER A 300 -9.89 -14.95 -52.10
C SER A 300 -9.10 -16.26 -52.14
N LYS A 301 -7.77 -16.21 -52.01
CA LYS A 301 -6.90 -17.41 -51.97
C LYS A 301 -6.87 -18.07 -50.60
N TYR A 302 -7.22 -17.34 -49.55
CA TYR A 302 -7.09 -17.80 -48.16
C TYR A 302 -8.47 -18.07 -47.55
N PRO A 303 -8.79 -19.30 -47.14
CA PRO A 303 -10.06 -19.63 -46.49
C PRO A 303 -10.16 -19.09 -45.06
N ALA A 304 -9.06 -18.89 -44.32
CA ALA A 304 -9.11 -18.25 -43.00
C ALA A 304 -8.68 -16.78 -43.11
N VAL A 305 -9.58 -15.87 -42.76
CA VAL A 305 -9.30 -14.42 -42.69
C VAL A 305 -9.98 -13.88 -41.44
N ASP A 306 -9.22 -13.18 -40.61
CA ASP A 306 -9.72 -12.61 -39.35
C ASP A 306 -9.08 -11.26 -39.04
N PHE A 307 -9.72 -10.48 -38.18
CA PHE A 307 -9.26 -9.15 -37.78
C PHE A 307 -8.93 -9.11 -36.30
N TYR A 308 -7.70 -8.72 -35.98
CA TYR A 308 -7.15 -8.65 -34.64
C TYR A 308 -7.06 -7.16 -34.27
N PRO A 309 -8.00 -6.63 -33.48
CA PRO A 309 -8.11 -5.22 -33.21
C PRO A 309 -7.07 -4.78 -32.18
N ILE A 310 -6.55 -3.57 -32.36
CA ILE A 310 -5.72 -2.87 -31.39
C ILE A 310 -6.54 -1.66 -30.90
N PRO A 311 -7.45 -1.85 -29.93
CA PRO A 311 -8.28 -0.76 -29.44
C PRO A 311 -7.41 0.33 -28.78
N PRO A 312 -7.76 1.63 -28.92
CA PRO A 312 -7.14 2.66 -28.11
C PRO A 312 -7.47 2.44 -26.62
N GLU A 313 -6.60 2.90 -25.71
CA GLU A 313 -6.68 2.61 -24.26
C GLU A 313 -8.04 2.89 -23.58
N ASN A 314 -8.88 3.74 -24.17
CA ASN A 314 -10.18 4.13 -23.64
C ASN A 314 -11.36 3.46 -24.36
N ALA A 315 -11.11 2.57 -25.31
CA ALA A 315 -12.14 1.87 -26.04
C ALA A 315 -12.41 0.48 -25.47
N ILE A 316 -13.69 0.19 -25.26
CA ILE A 316 -14.21 -1.14 -24.94
C ILE A 316 -14.94 -1.61 -26.19
N ILE A 317 -14.45 -2.69 -26.78
CA ILE A 317 -14.96 -3.29 -28.01
C ILE A 317 -15.28 -4.75 -27.76
N GLY A 318 -16.30 -5.27 -28.44
CA GLY A 318 -16.57 -6.70 -28.49
C GLY A 318 -15.77 -7.39 -29.60
N HIS A 319 -16.03 -8.67 -29.76
CA HIS A 319 -15.27 -9.52 -30.69
C HIS A 319 -15.57 -9.19 -32.15
N PRO A 320 -14.54 -9.03 -33.00
CA PRO A 320 -14.73 -8.97 -34.44
C PRO A 320 -15.39 -10.25 -34.94
N GLN A 321 -16.52 -10.10 -35.62
CA GLN A 321 -17.24 -11.19 -36.27
C GLN A 321 -17.24 -10.98 -37.76
N ILE A 322 -17.10 -12.06 -38.53
CA ILE A 322 -17.26 -12.00 -39.98
C ILE A 322 -18.74 -11.69 -40.28
N GLY A 323 -18.99 -10.61 -41.02
CA GLY A 323 -20.32 -10.19 -41.44
C GLY A 323 -20.74 -10.90 -42.73
N ALA A 324 -20.19 -10.45 -43.85
CA ALA A 324 -20.40 -11.00 -45.18
C ALA A 324 -19.05 -11.28 -45.85
N ARG A 325 -19.00 -12.37 -46.61
CA ARG A 325 -17.83 -12.79 -47.37
C ARG A 325 -18.23 -13.06 -48.82
N ALA A 326 -17.56 -12.40 -49.75
CA ALA A 326 -17.68 -12.62 -51.18
C ALA A 326 -16.28 -12.85 -51.78
N PRO A 327 -16.15 -13.35 -53.03
CA PRO A 327 -14.86 -13.50 -53.68
C PRO A 327 -14.12 -12.15 -53.74
N GLY A 328 -13.02 -12.05 -52.99
CA GLY A 328 -12.20 -10.84 -52.91
C GLY A 328 -12.74 -9.74 -51.99
N GLU A 329 -13.79 -10.00 -51.20
CA GLU A 329 -14.35 -9.05 -50.24
C GLU A 329 -14.70 -9.73 -48.91
N VAL A 330 -14.23 -9.16 -47.80
CA VAL A 330 -14.56 -9.62 -46.45
C VAL A 330 -15.01 -8.42 -45.62
N SER A 331 -16.13 -8.55 -44.92
CA SER A 331 -16.60 -7.54 -43.97
C SER A 331 -16.58 -8.08 -42.55
N PHE A 332 -16.15 -7.24 -41.61
CA PHE A 332 -16.11 -7.52 -40.18
C PHE A 332 -17.07 -6.59 -39.45
N ARG A 333 -17.81 -7.13 -38.50
CA ARG A 333 -18.66 -6.40 -37.53
C ARG A 333 -17.96 -6.41 -36.18
N ILE A 334 -17.74 -5.24 -35.61
CA ILE A 334 -17.01 -5.06 -34.36
C ILE A 334 -17.94 -4.27 -33.42
N PRO A 335 -18.53 -4.92 -32.40
CA PRO A 335 -19.31 -4.21 -31.39
C PRO A 335 -18.43 -3.18 -30.65
N VAL A 336 -18.96 -1.98 -30.40
CA VAL A 336 -18.27 -0.92 -29.66
C VAL A 336 -19.16 -0.44 -28.53
N GLU A 337 -18.72 -0.69 -27.31
CA GLU A 337 -19.43 -0.26 -26.10
C GLU A 337 -19.09 1.21 -25.76
N SER A 338 -17.81 1.58 -25.84
CA SER A 338 -17.33 2.93 -25.54
C SER A 338 -15.98 3.22 -26.22
N PRO A 339 -15.65 4.46 -26.61
CA PRO A 339 -16.56 5.60 -26.73
C PRO A 339 -17.42 5.48 -27.99
N LYS A 340 -18.68 5.96 -27.91
CA LYS A 340 -19.63 5.95 -29.05
C LYS A 340 -19.16 6.77 -30.26
N THR A 341 -18.11 7.58 -30.12
CA THR A 341 -17.51 8.41 -31.17
C THR A 341 -16.42 7.70 -31.98
N LEU A 342 -16.04 6.47 -31.60
CA LEU A 342 -14.99 5.72 -32.29
C LEU A 342 -15.45 5.38 -33.72
N SER A 343 -14.67 5.76 -34.73
CA SER A 343 -15.06 5.60 -36.15
C SER A 343 -14.23 4.56 -36.90
N ALA A 344 -13.04 4.23 -36.39
CA ALA A 344 -12.14 3.24 -36.94
C ALA A 344 -11.19 2.74 -35.84
N ILE A 345 -10.61 1.56 -36.02
CA ILE A 345 -9.72 0.91 -35.05
C ILE A 345 -8.50 0.36 -35.79
N PRO A 346 -7.26 0.62 -35.34
CA PRO A 346 -6.09 -0.02 -35.94
C PRO A 346 -6.08 -1.52 -35.60
N GLY A 347 -5.39 -2.33 -36.38
CA GLY A 347 -5.36 -3.77 -36.12
C GLY A 347 -4.56 -4.55 -37.15
N LEU A 348 -4.53 -5.87 -36.99
CA LEU A 348 -3.98 -6.77 -37.99
C LEU A 348 -5.09 -7.48 -38.73
N LEU A 349 -5.04 -7.44 -40.06
CA LEU A 349 -5.81 -8.34 -40.89
C LEU A 349 -4.97 -9.60 -41.13
N VAL A 350 -5.32 -10.70 -40.48
CA VAL A 350 -4.58 -11.96 -40.54
C VAL A 350 -5.28 -12.90 -41.52
N PHE A 351 -4.51 -13.54 -42.40
CA PHE A 351 -5.01 -14.49 -43.38
C PHE A 351 -4.09 -15.70 -43.54
N ALA A 352 -4.68 -16.89 -43.69
CA ALA A 352 -4.00 -18.18 -43.73
C ALA A 352 -4.86 -19.28 -44.40
N GLU A 353 -4.26 -20.42 -44.72
CA GLU A 353 -4.97 -21.63 -45.17
C GLU A 353 -5.84 -22.25 -44.07
N ARG A 354 -5.44 -22.08 -42.81
CA ARG A 354 -6.21 -22.52 -41.63
C ARG A 354 -6.10 -21.48 -40.52
N PRO A 355 -7.12 -21.35 -39.65
CA PRO A 355 -7.00 -20.52 -38.45
C PRO A 355 -5.76 -20.93 -37.65
N ASN A 356 -4.95 -19.96 -37.23
CA ASN A 356 -3.68 -20.17 -36.51
C ASN A 356 -2.63 -21.03 -37.26
N GLY A 357 -2.74 -21.17 -38.59
CA GLY A 357 -1.76 -21.86 -39.42
C GLY A 357 -0.35 -21.26 -39.35
N THR A 358 0.67 -22.06 -39.66
CA THR A 358 2.08 -21.62 -39.73
C THR A 358 2.37 -20.78 -40.96
N ASP A 359 1.52 -20.87 -41.99
CA ASP A 359 1.53 -20.11 -43.24
C ASP A 359 0.89 -18.71 -43.12
N ARG A 360 0.49 -18.32 -41.90
CA ARG A 360 -0.22 -17.05 -41.66
C ARG A 360 0.61 -15.84 -42.06
N ALA A 361 -0.05 -14.92 -42.75
CA ALA A 361 0.45 -13.60 -43.04
C ALA A 361 -0.53 -12.55 -42.50
N ALA A 362 -0.04 -11.32 -42.29
CA ALA A 362 -0.89 -10.25 -41.82
C ALA A 362 -0.54 -8.91 -42.46
N TRP A 363 -1.55 -8.07 -42.65
CA TRP A 363 -1.40 -6.66 -42.97
C TRP A 363 -1.74 -5.80 -41.76
N GLU A 364 -0.84 -4.88 -41.41
CA GLU A 364 -1.09 -3.88 -40.38
C GLU A 364 -1.95 -2.76 -40.96
N LEU A 365 -3.18 -2.65 -40.44
CA LEU A 365 -4.12 -1.60 -40.77
C LEU A 365 -3.87 -0.42 -39.82
N GLU A 366 -3.06 0.53 -40.27
CA GLU A 366 -2.89 1.81 -39.60
C GLU A 366 -4.03 2.75 -39.95
N LEU A 367 -4.49 3.55 -38.97
CA LEU A 367 -5.46 4.60 -39.25
C LEU A 367 -4.76 5.78 -39.93
N PRO A 368 -5.40 6.46 -40.92
CA PRO A 368 -4.84 7.68 -41.48
C PRO A 368 -4.57 8.67 -40.34
N THR A 369 -3.33 9.14 -40.30
CA THR A 369 -2.72 9.91 -39.21
C THR A 369 -3.48 11.20 -38.93
N VAL A 370 -4.48 11.15 -38.05
CA VAL A 370 -4.70 12.25 -37.13
C VAL A 370 -3.54 12.16 -36.14
N ALA A 371 -2.63 13.14 -36.21
CA ALA A 371 -1.54 13.29 -35.24
C ALA A 371 -2.03 12.94 -33.83
N PRO A 372 -1.25 12.20 -33.03
CA PRO A 372 -1.71 11.72 -31.72
C PRO A 372 -2.33 12.90 -30.98
N PRO A 373 -3.55 12.77 -30.43
CA PRO A 373 -4.19 13.88 -29.76
C PRO A 373 -3.21 14.39 -28.71
N ARG A 374 -2.73 15.63 -28.90
CA ARG A 374 -1.89 16.32 -27.91
C ARG A 374 -2.52 16.09 -26.54
N VAL A 375 -1.67 15.71 -25.60
CA VAL A 375 -1.82 15.45 -24.16
C VAL A 375 -2.82 16.39 -23.45
N LEU A 376 -4.10 16.37 -23.84
CA LEU A 376 -5.18 17.14 -23.23
C LEU A 376 -6.07 16.22 -22.40
N GLY A 377 -6.19 14.93 -22.77
CA GLY A 377 -6.92 13.92 -21.98
C GLY A 377 -6.15 13.39 -20.76
N HIS A 378 -4.82 13.23 -20.88
CA HIS A 378 -3.95 12.90 -19.75
C HIS A 378 -3.76 14.10 -18.83
N ALA A 379 -3.56 15.30 -19.38
CA ALA A 379 -3.50 16.52 -18.59
C ALA A 379 -4.81 16.75 -17.83
N ARG A 380 -6.00 16.61 -18.46
CA ARG A 380 -7.29 16.77 -17.75
C ARG A 380 -7.48 15.76 -16.62
N ARG A 381 -7.05 14.50 -16.79
CA ARG A 381 -7.11 13.48 -15.73
C ARG A 381 -6.12 13.75 -14.60
N VAL A 382 -4.87 14.08 -14.91
CA VAL A 382 -3.85 14.45 -13.93
C VAL A 382 -4.24 15.74 -13.19
N ILE A 383 -4.74 16.75 -13.90
CA ILE A 383 -5.25 18.00 -13.30
C ILE A 383 -6.43 17.71 -12.38
N SER A 384 -7.38 16.85 -12.79
CA SER A 384 -8.50 16.46 -11.92
C SER A 384 -8.01 15.73 -10.67
N PHE A 385 -7.04 14.83 -10.82
CA PHE A 385 -6.45 14.08 -9.70
C PHE A 385 -5.67 14.99 -8.73
N LEU A 386 -4.88 15.92 -9.26
CA LEU A 386 -4.18 16.95 -8.48
C LEU A 386 -5.19 17.89 -7.79
N PHE A 387 -6.27 18.27 -8.46
CA PHE A 387 -7.33 19.08 -7.86
C PHE A 387 -7.98 18.37 -6.66
N PHE A 388 -8.29 17.08 -6.78
CA PHE A 388 -8.75 16.27 -5.63
C PHE A 388 -7.67 16.13 -4.55
N GLY A 389 -6.39 16.02 -4.92
CA GLY A 389 -5.27 16.07 -3.97
C GLY A 389 -5.20 17.38 -3.19
N PHE A 390 -5.47 18.51 -3.85
CA PHE A 390 -5.52 19.83 -3.22
C PHE A 390 -6.69 19.92 -2.24
N ILE A 391 -7.88 19.48 -2.66
CA ILE A 391 -9.07 19.40 -1.78
C ILE A 391 -8.80 18.48 -0.59
N GLY A 392 -8.19 17.31 -0.84
CA GLY A 392 -7.78 16.37 0.20
C GLY A 392 -6.87 17.04 1.23
N GLY A 393 -5.82 17.73 0.78
CA GLY A 393 -4.93 18.52 1.63
C GLY A 393 -5.65 19.61 2.43
N PHE A 394 -6.61 20.29 1.82
CA PHE A 394 -7.45 21.28 2.51
C PHE A 394 -8.28 20.64 3.63
N ILE A 395 -8.90 19.50 3.36
CA ILE A 395 -9.71 18.73 4.32
C ILE A 395 -8.87 18.23 5.50
N LEU A 396 -7.57 17.95 5.33
CA LEU A 396 -6.70 17.52 6.44
C LEU A 396 -6.65 18.54 7.59
N ASN A 397 -6.93 19.82 7.34
CA ASN A 397 -7.01 20.84 8.40
C ASN A 397 -8.23 20.66 9.32
N LEU A 398 -9.28 19.98 8.86
CA LEU A 398 -10.48 19.69 9.66
C LEU A 398 -10.29 18.48 10.59
N MET A 399 -9.20 17.72 10.43
CA MET A 399 -8.94 16.57 11.28
C MET A 399 -8.62 16.99 12.73
N PRO A 400 -9.12 16.24 13.72
CA PRO A 400 -9.09 16.61 15.14
C PRO A 400 -7.68 16.76 15.73
N CYS A 401 -6.65 16.12 15.15
CA CYS A 401 -5.27 16.25 15.63
C CYS A 401 -4.56 17.49 15.07
N VAL A 402 -5.03 18.06 13.96
CA VAL A 402 -4.38 19.21 13.31
C VAL A 402 -4.94 20.50 13.90
N LEU A 403 -6.27 20.57 14.05
CA LEU A 403 -7.04 21.72 14.54
C LEU A 403 -6.48 22.39 15.83
N PRO A 404 -5.95 21.64 16.83
CA PRO A 404 -5.33 22.21 18.02
C PRO A 404 -4.10 23.06 17.71
N VAL A 405 -3.23 22.57 16.81
CA VAL A 405 -1.99 23.26 16.41
C VAL A 405 -2.32 24.46 15.53
N ILE A 406 -3.32 24.31 14.64
CA ILE A 406 -3.85 25.41 13.80
C ILE A 406 -4.29 26.57 14.69
N SER A 407 -5.15 26.27 15.67
CA SER A 407 -5.74 27.25 16.56
C SER A 407 -4.65 28.04 17.29
N LEU A 408 -3.67 27.36 17.87
CA LEU A 408 -2.56 27.99 18.59
C LEU A 408 -1.74 28.95 17.71
N LYS A 409 -1.50 28.60 16.43
CA LYS A 409 -0.75 29.48 15.51
C LYS A 409 -1.58 30.68 15.04
N ILE A 410 -2.85 30.46 14.72
CA ILE A 410 -3.79 31.55 14.36
C ILE A 410 -3.89 32.57 15.50
N PHE A 411 -3.95 32.12 16.75
CA PHE A 411 -3.96 33.04 17.90
C PHE A 411 -2.61 33.73 18.13
N GLY A 412 -1.49 33.06 17.84
CA GLY A 412 -0.17 33.71 17.80
C GLY A 412 -0.13 34.88 16.80
N PHE A 413 -0.79 34.74 15.65
CA PHE A 413 -0.92 35.83 14.67
C PHE A 413 -1.85 36.94 15.14
N ILE A 414 -2.93 36.63 15.86
CA ILE A 414 -3.83 37.64 16.44
C ILE A 414 -3.10 38.46 17.52
N GLN A 415 -2.26 37.84 18.35
CA GLN A 415 -1.43 38.58 19.33
C GLN A 415 -0.32 39.39 18.66
N GLN A 416 0.16 38.98 17.48
CA GLN A 416 1.11 39.72 16.65
C GLN A 416 0.44 40.70 15.67
N ALA A 417 -0.90 40.83 15.66
CA ALA A 417 -1.64 41.67 14.72
C ALA A 417 -1.39 43.18 14.87
N GLY A 418 -0.61 43.60 15.88
CA GLY A 418 -0.05 44.94 16.00
C GLY A 418 1.30 45.16 15.28
N GLN A 419 1.86 44.14 14.61
CA GLN A 419 3.12 44.23 13.87
C GLN A 419 2.90 44.40 12.34
N SER A 420 3.96 44.76 11.61
CA SER A 420 3.89 45.05 10.16
C SER A 420 3.38 43.87 9.33
N ARG A 421 2.53 44.15 8.34
CA ARG A 421 1.89 43.15 7.44
C ARG A 421 2.91 42.21 6.77
N GLN A 422 4.11 42.72 6.47
CA GLN A 422 5.20 41.93 5.88
C GLN A 422 5.74 40.84 6.82
N LYS A 423 5.75 41.10 8.13
CA LYS A 423 6.27 40.14 9.12
C LYS A 423 5.30 38.97 9.32
N ILE A 424 4.00 39.23 9.32
CA ILE A 424 2.95 38.20 9.38
C ILE A 424 3.00 37.30 8.13
N LEU A 425 3.17 37.88 6.94
CA LEU A 425 3.28 37.12 5.70
C LEU A 425 4.55 36.25 5.66
N ARG A 426 5.70 36.78 6.10
CA ARG A 426 6.95 36.01 6.20
C ARG A 426 6.83 34.81 7.13
N SER A 427 6.25 34.99 8.31
CA SER A 427 6.02 33.89 9.25
C SER A 427 5.04 32.83 8.70
N GLY A 428 4.00 33.26 7.98
CA GLY A 428 3.06 32.36 7.29
C GLY A 428 3.73 31.53 6.17
N VAL A 429 4.57 32.18 5.35
CA VAL A 429 5.34 31.50 4.30
C VAL A 429 6.36 30.53 4.91
N ALA A 430 7.04 30.91 5.99
CA ALA A 430 7.98 30.02 6.68
C ALA A 430 7.27 28.77 7.24
N PHE A 431 6.08 28.93 7.82
CA PHE A 431 5.24 27.82 8.27
C PHE A 431 4.84 26.90 7.11
N ALA A 432 4.37 27.46 5.98
CA ALA A 432 4.07 26.69 4.79
C ALA A 432 5.31 25.95 4.26
N ALA A 433 6.48 26.58 4.22
CA ALA A 433 7.73 25.96 3.81
C ALA A 433 8.08 24.72 4.67
N GLY A 434 7.77 24.75 5.97
CA GLY A 434 7.91 23.58 6.86
C GLY A 434 7.03 22.39 6.46
N ILE A 435 5.78 22.68 6.06
CA ILE A 435 4.83 21.66 5.54
C ILE A 435 5.35 21.08 4.23
N PHE A 436 5.76 21.93 3.28
CA PHE A 436 6.33 21.49 2.00
C PHE A 436 7.60 20.66 2.18
N ALA A 437 8.50 21.06 3.08
CA ALA A 437 9.72 20.32 3.37
C ALA A 437 9.42 18.90 3.89
N TRP A 438 8.45 18.74 4.80
CA TRP A 438 8.04 17.44 5.31
C TRP A 438 7.46 16.53 4.23
N PHE A 439 6.49 17.01 3.46
CA PHE A 439 5.87 16.21 2.39
C PHE A 439 6.84 15.90 1.25
N THR A 440 7.78 16.80 0.94
CA THR A 440 8.84 16.53 -0.04
C THR A 440 9.81 15.48 0.47
N ALA A 441 10.26 15.58 1.73
CA ALA A 441 11.12 14.57 2.34
C ALA A 441 10.44 13.20 2.35
N LEU A 442 9.16 13.15 2.69
CA LEU A 442 8.36 11.93 2.66
C LEU A 442 8.28 11.35 1.23
N ALA A 443 7.96 12.17 0.23
CA ALA A 443 7.91 11.76 -1.17
C ALA A 443 9.25 11.20 -1.67
N LEU A 444 10.37 11.86 -1.34
CA LEU A 444 11.71 11.42 -1.74
C LEU A 444 12.10 10.10 -1.10
N VAL A 445 11.80 9.91 0.20
CA VAL A 445 12.01 8.62 0.88
C VAL A 445 11.22 7.51 0.19
N LEU A 446 9.96 7.77 -0.15
CA LEU A 446 9.11 6.81 -0.84
C LEU A 446 9.62 6.47 -2.25
N ILE A 447 10.03 7.48 -3.02
CA ILE A 447 10.60 7.29 -4.36
C ILE A 447 11.90 6.47 -4.25
N GLY A 448 12.76 6.77 -3.27
CA GLY A 448 13.99 6.01 -3.02
C GLY A 448 13.73 4.55 -2.69
N LEU A 449 12.74 4.26 -1.85
CA LEU A 449 12.33 2.90 -1.52
C LEU A 449 11.77 2.15 -2.74
N LYS A 450 11.01 2.83 -3.60
CA LYS A 450 10.48 2.28 -4.85
C LYS A 450 11.60 1.91 -5.85
N ILE A 451 12.59 2.78 -6.00
CA ILE A 451 13.77 2.51 -6.86
C ILE A 451 14.58 1.33 -6.33
N ALA A 452 14.61 1.13 -5.00
CA ALA A 452 15.29 0.00 -4.36
C ALA A 452 14.53 -1.34 -4.48
N GLY A 453 13.43 -1.42 -5.23
CA GLY A 453 12.69 -2.66 -5.49
C GLY A 453 12.00 -3.25 -4.24
N ARG A 454 11.81 -2.45 -3.19
CA ARG A 454 11.05 -2.87 -2.00
C ARG A 454 9.60 -2.43 -2.19
N ASP A 455 8.70 -3.39 -2.38
CA ASP A 455 7.25 -3.18 -2.38
C ASP A 455 6.76 -2.81 -0.97
N VAL A 456 7.04 -1.56 -0.56
CA VAL A 456 6.58 -1.01 0.72
C VAL A 456 5.18 -0.44 0.52
N THR A 457 4.17 -1.28 0.71
CA THR A 457 2.77 -0.84 0.76
C THR A 457 2.48 -0.11 2.06
N TRP A 458 2.37 1.22 1.98
CA TRP A 458 2.36 2.19 3.09
C TRP A 458 1.16 2.10 4.06
N GLY A 459 -0.04 1.77 3.57
CA GLY A 459 -1.28 1.88 4.36
C GLY A 459 -1.63 0.65 5.22
N GLY A 460 -1.36 -0.56 4.71
CA GLY A 460 -1.79 -1.79 5.36
C GLY A 460 -0.81 -2.35 6.40
N PHE A 461 0.48 -2.31 6.13
CA PHE A 461 1.51 -2.94 6.98
C PHE A 461 1.73 -2.26 8.34
N GLN A 462 1.31 -1.01 8.51
CA GLN A 462 1.49 -0.30 9.79
C GLN A 462 0.41 -0.68 10.79
N PHE A 463 -0.86 -0.71 10.34
CA PHE A 463 -1.98 -1.06 11.19
C PHE A 463 -2.06 -2.55 11.50
N THR A 464 -1.41 -3.43 10.71
CA THR A 464 -1.28 -4.86 11.07
C THR A 464 -0.35 -5.10 12.26
N ASN A 465 0.52 -4.14 12.59
CA ASN A 465 1.42 -4.25 13.73
C ASN A 465 0.75 -3.70 15.02
N PRO A 466 0.46 -4.56 16.03
CA PRO A 466 -0.21 -4.12 17.25
C PRO A 466 0.60 -3.13 18.08
N TYR A 467 1.93 -3.15 18.00
CA TYR A 467 2.76 -2.18 18.72
C TYR A 467 2.66 -0.78 18.12
N PHE A 468 2.49 -0.69 16.80
CA PHE A 468 2.26 0.59 16.13
C PHE A 468 0.91 1.19 16.52
N VAL A 469 -0.16 0.37 16.53
CA VAL A 469 -1.49 0.80 16.98
C VAL A 469 -1.48 1.22 18.46
N LEU A 470 -0.74 0.53 19.31
CA LEU A 470 -0.55 0.91 20.72
C LEU A 470 0.19 2.26 20.84
N LEU A 471 1.29 2.46 20.10
CA LEU A 471 2.01 3.73 20.07
C LEU A 471 1.09 4.88 19.64
N LEU A 472 0.28 4.66 18.60
CA LEU A 472 -0.69 5.65 18.13
C LEU A 472 -1.74 5.96 19.21
N SER A 473 -2.21 4.95 19.92
CA SER A 473 -3.16 5.10 21.04
C SER A 473 -2.59 5.97 22.16
N VAL A 474 -1.31 5.77 22.50
CA VAL A 474 -0.59 6.62 23.48
C VAL A 474 -0.53 8.06 23.00
N ILE A 475 -0.15 8.29 21.74
CA ILE A 475 -0.05 9.64 21.17
C ILE A 475 -1.43 10.32 21.21
N VAL A 476 -2.48 9.69 20.69
CA VAL A 476 -3.84 10.24 20.67
C VAL A 476 -4.33 10.58 22.08
N LEU A 477 -4.08 9.70 23.06
CA LEU A 477 -4.45 9.94 24.46
C LEU A 477 -3.71 11.14 25.05
N VAL A 478 -2.39 11.23 24.85
CA VAL A 478 -1.57 12.36 25.32
C VAL A 478 -2.07 13.68 24.73
N PHE A 479 -2.43 13.71 23.44
CA PHE A 479 -3.01 14.89 22.81
C PHE A 479 -4.43 15.23 23.33
N ALA A 480 -5.28 14.22 23.56
CA ALA A 480 -6.60 14.44 24.16
C ALA A 480 -6.48 15.07 25.56
N LEU A 481 -5.58 14.55 26.39
CA LEU A 481 -5.32 15.09 27.73
C LEU A 481 -4.70 16.50 27.68
N ASN A 482 -3.87 16.80 26.68
CA ASN A 482 -3.37 18.15 26.44
C ASN A 482 -4.50 19.12 26.08
N LEU A 483 -5.49 18.68 25.28
CA LEU A 483 -6.66 19.49 24.93
C LEU A 483 -7.59 19.76 26.11
N PHE A 484 -7.75 18.79 27.02
CA PHE A 484 -8.47 18.99 28.28
C PHE A 484 -7.73 19.87 29.30
N GLY A 485 -6.51 20.32 28.98
CA GLY A 485 -5.72 21.15 29.88
C GLY A 485 -5.16 20.42 31.10
N VAL A 486 -5.17 19.07 31.09
CA VAL A 486 -4.59 18.25 32.17
C VAL A 486 -3.10 18.53 32.31
N PHE A 487 -2.43 18.80 31.18
CA PHE A 487 -1.09 19.34 31.13
C PHE A 487 -0.91 20.18 29.87
N GLU A 488 -0.08 21.22 29.95
CA GLU A 488 0.29 22.03 28.79
C GLU A 488 1.69 21.62 28.32
N ILE A 489 1.82 21.26 27.04
CA ILE A 489 3.13 21.12 26.38
C ILE A 489 3.63 22.53 26.06
N ALA A 490 4.16 23.22 27.06
CA ALA A 490 4.95 24.41 26.81
C ALA A 490 6.34 23.97 26.29
N LEU A 491 6.74 24.48 25.12
CA LEU A 491 8.13 24.37 24.66
C LEU A 491 9.07 24.83 25.78
N PRO A 492 10.19 24.11 26.04
CA PRO A 492 11.07 24.42 27.16
C PRO A 492 11.47 25.89 27.13
N GLN A 493 11.20 26.63 28.21
CA GLN A 493 11.45 28.07 28.27
C GLN A 493 12.93 28.45 28.05
N ARG A 494 13.86 27.50 28.16
CA ARG A 494 15.29 27.68 27.85
C ARG A 494 15.58 27.65 26.35
N LEU A 495 14.87 26.80 25.61
CA LEU A 495 14.93 26.78 24.15
C LEU A 495 14.21 28.02 23.59
N SER A 496 13.06 28.40 24.18
CA SER A 496 12.37 29.62 23.78
C SER A 496 13.13 30.89 24.17
N ARG A 497 13.76 31.00 25.35
CA ARG A 497 14.59 32.18 25.70
C ARG A 497 15.88 32.27 24.88
N GLY A 498 16.52 31.14 24.52
CA GLY A 498 17.67 31.13 23.61
C GLY A 498 17.30 31.44 22.15
N LEU A 499 16.05 31.17 21.76
CA LEU A 499 15.49 31.52 20.45
C LEU A 499 14.87 32.93 20.40
N LEU A 500 14.40 33.48 21.53
CA LEU A 500 13.75 34.79 21.65
C LEU A 500 14.72 35.93 22.02
N ALA A 501 15.98 35.64 22.39
CA ALA A 501 16.94 36.66 22.78
C ALA A 501 17.77 37.25 21.61
N SER A 502 17.51 36.92 20.34
CA SER A 502 18.28 37.52 19.23
C SER A 502 17.61 37.44 17.85
N SER A 503 17.22 38.62 17.35
CA SER A 503 17.09 39.05 15.95
C SER A 503 15.98 38.45 15.06
N GLU A 504 15.41 39.32 14.21
CA GLU A 504 14.26 39.12 13.31
C GLU A 504 14.33 37.87 12.41
N ARG A 505 15.53 37.31 12.17
CA ARG A 505 15.73 36.08 11.37
C ARG A 505 15.35 34.77 12.07
N LYS A 506 15.21 34.73 13.41
CA LYS A 506 14.90 33.48 14.15
C LYS A 506 13.40 33.22 14.35
N ASP A 507 12.54 34.22 14.15
CA ASP A 507 11.07 34.08 14.23
C ASP A 507 10.51 33.27 13.04
N ASP A 508 11.13 33.42 11.86
CA ASP A 508 10.84 32.64 10.65
C ASP A 508 11.23 31.17 10.82
N LEU A 509 12.43 30.91 11.39
CA LEU A 509 12.91 29.56 11.65
C LEU A 509 11.99 28.82 12.64
N GLY A 510 11.54 29.49 13.70
CA GLY A 510 10.57 28.93 14.64
C GLY A 510 9.24 28.55 13.97
N SER A 511 8.77 29.40 13.04
CA SER A 511 7.55 29.15 12.27
C SER A 511 7.69 27.97 11.30
N PHE A 512 8.86 27.81 10.67
CA PHE A 512 9.18 26.65 9.83
C PHE A 512 9.12 25.33 10.59
N PHE A 513 9.83 25.23 11.72
CA PHE A 513 9.81 24.00 12.52
C PHE A 513 8.42 23.70 13.06
N GLN A 514 7.64 24.71 13.43
CA GLN A 514 6.26 24.54 13.86
C GLN A 514 5.37 23.93 12.75
N GLY A 515 5.56 24.32 11.49
CA GLY A 515 4.86 23.73 10.34
C GLY A 515 5.25 22.27 10.10
N MET A 516 6.55 21.95 10.22
CA MET A 516 7.04 20.57 10.13
C MET A 516 6.46 19.70 11.25
N PHE A 517 6.53 20.14 12.52
CA PHE A 517 5.97 19.41 13.65
C PHE A 517 4.46 19.23 13.55
N ALA A 518 3.73 20.24 13.09
CA ALA A 518 2.28 20.13 12.86
C ALA A 518 1.96 18.99 11.88
N THR A 519 2.74 18.87 10.80
CA THR A 519 2.53 17.85 9.77
C THR A 519 2.94 16.45 10.24
N VAL A 520 4.04 16.34 10.99
CA VAL A 520 4.49 15.09 11.63
C VAL A 520 3.41 14.55 12.57
N LEU A 521 2.82 15.42 13.38
CA LEU A 521 1.77 15.06 14.34
C LEU A 521 0.42 14.78 13.68
N ALA A 522 0.16 15.36 12.52
CA ALA A 522 -1.03 15.09 11.71
C ALA A 522 -0.97 13.73 11.00
N THR A 523 0.22 13.30 10.58
CA THR A 523 0.41 12.08 9.76
C THR A 523 -0.28 10.82 10.34
N PRO A 524 -0.24 10.54 11.66
CA PRO A 524 -0.82 9.33 12.20
C PRO A 524 -2.36 9.29 12.17
N CYS A 525 -3.04 10.43 12.27
CA CYS A 525 -4.51 10.48 12.18
C CYS A 525 -5.04 10.55 10.74
N THR A 526 -4.18 10.96 9.79
CA THR A 526 -4.54 11.05 8.38
C THR A 526 -4.24 9.75 7.61
N ALA A 527 -3.38 8.88 8.17
CA ALA A 527 -2.97 7.61 7.56
C ALA A 527 -4.13 6.66 7.18
N PRO A 528 -5.18 6.45 8.02
CA PRO A 528 -6.31 5.59 7.64
C PRO A 528 -7.08 6.08 6.41
N PHE A 529 -7.13 7.40 6.20
CA PHE A 529 -7.88 8.02 5.11
C PHE A 529 -7.05 8.17 3.84
N LEU A 530 -5.75 8.43 3.99
CA LEU A 530 -4.82 8.57 2.86
C LEU A 530 -4.28 7.23 2.36
N GLY A 531 -4.45 6.13 3.11
CA GLY A 531 -3.83 4.83 2.81
C GLY A 531 -4.16 4.27 1.42
N THR A 532 -5.43 4.34 1.00
CA THR A 532 -5.89 3.87 -0.32
C THR A 532 -5.46 4.80 -1.45
N ALA A 533 -5.62 6.12 -1.25
CA ALA A 533 -5.19 7.15 -2.21
C ALA A 533 -3.67 7.12 -2.45
N LEU A 534 -2.88 6.92 -1.39
CA LEU A 534 -1.44 6.73 -1.47
C LEU A 534 -1.10 5.38 -2.08
N GLY A 535 -1.84 4.31 -1.75
CA GLY A 535 -1.73 2.98 -2.36
C GLY A 535 -1.79 3.01 -3.89
N PHE A 536 -2.76 3.74 -4.45
CA PHE A 536 -2.83 3.98 -5.89
C PHE A 536 -1.69 4.88 -6.40
N ALA A 537 -1.31 5.91 -5.63
CA ALA A 537 -0.19 6.77 -6.01
C ALA A 537 1.13 5.97 -6.13
N PHE A 538 1.32 4.88 -5.38
CA PHE A 538 2.49 4.01 -5.47
C PHE A 538 2.62 3.28 -6.81
N THR A 539 1.55 3.06 -7.56
CA THR A 539 1.63 2.45 -8.90
C THR A 539 2.03 3.46 -9.99
N GLN A 540 2.08 4.76 -9.66
CA GLN A 540 2.34 5.85 -10.61
C GLN A 540 3.84 6.21 -10.72
N SER A 541 4.20 7.00 -11.73
CA SER A 541 5.58 7.45 -11.93
C SER A 541 6.09 8.34 -10.77
N PRO A 542 7.42 8.38 -10.50
CA PRO A 542 7.98 9.21 -9.43
C PRO A 542 7.59 10.70 -9.51
N ALA A 543 7.44 11.23 -10.72
CA ALA A 543 7.01 12.60 -10.96
C ALA A 543 5.56 12.84 -10.48
N VAL A 544 4.66 11.88 -10.70
CA VAL A 544 3.27 11.96 -10.23
C VAL A 544 3.23 11.90 -8.70
N ILE A 545 3.99 11.01 -8.08
CA ILE A 545 4.10 10.91 -6.61
C ILE A 545 4.52 12.26 -6.01
N LEU A 546 5.62 12.83 -6.50
CA LEU A 546 6.12 14.11 -6.01
C LEU A 546 5.09 15.24 -6.20
N SER A 547 4.46 15.32 -7.39
CA SER A 547 3.44 16.34 -7.67
C SER A 547 2.22 16.21 -6.74
N MET A 548 1.78 15.00 -6.43
CA MET A 548 0.67 14.72 -5.52
C MET A 548 0.98 15.22 -4.10
N PHE A 549 2.16 14.86 -3.57
CA PHE A 549 2.59 15.30 -2.24
C PHE A 549 2.73 16.81 -2.13
N LEU A 550 3.24 17.47 -3.18
CA LEU A 550 3.34 18.93 -3.23
C LEU A 550 1.96 19.59 -3.28
N VAL A 551 1.01 19.03 -4.01
CA VAL A 551 -0.35 19.58 -4.11
C VAL A 551 -1.16 19.35 -2.83
N ILE A 552 -0.96 18.22 -2.15
CA ILE A 552 -1.50 17.99 -0.79
C ILE A 552 -0.90 19.01 0.20
N ALA A 553 0.42 19.25 0.14
CA ALA A 553 1.07 20.28 0.96
C ALA A 553 0.53 21.69 0.66
N ALA A 554 0.27 21.99 -0.62
CA ALA A 554 -0.36 23.24 -1.04
C ALA A 554 -1.79 23.37 -0.46
N GLY A 555 -2.60 22.31 -0.53
CA GLY A 555 -3.95 22.28 0.05
C GLY A 555 -3.94 22.47 1.57
N MET A 556 -3.01 21.82 2.26
CA MET A 556 -2.87 21.92 3.72
C MET A 556 -2.40 23.32 4.16
N SER A 557 -1.49 23.95 3.41
CA SER A 557 -0.97 25.29 3.70
C SER A 557 -1.87 26.44 3.22
N ALA A 558 -2.76 26.18 2.25
CA ALA A 558 -3.67 27.16 1.67
C ALA A 558 -4.44 28.03 2.70
N PRO A 559 -5.13 27.48 3.72
CA PRO A 559 -5.88 28.31 4.66
C PRO A 559 -4.98 29.30 5.42
N TYR A 560 -3.74 28.93 5.71
CA TYR A 560 -2.78 29.81 6.41
C TYR A 560 -2.28 30.92 5.50
N LEU A 561 -1.85 30.57 4.29
CA LEU A 561 -1.38 31.55 3.32
C LEU A 561 -2.48 32.55 2.96
N LEU A 562 -3.73 32.08 2.84
CA LEU A 562 -4.89 32.94 2.59
C LEU A 562 -5.15 33.92 3.75
N LEU A 563 -5.12 33.44 5.00
CA LEU A 563 -5.28 34.27 6.20
C LEU A 563 -4.13 35.29 6.37
N CYS A 564 -2.90 34.92 6.02
CA CYS A 564 -1.75 35.82 6.08
C CYS A 564 -1.75 36.85 4.94
N ALA A 565 -2.22 36.50 3.74
CA ALA A 565 -2.32 37.42 2.60
C ALA A 565 -3.40 38.49 2.83
N GLN A 566 -4.54 38.09 3.42
CA GLN A 566 -5.66 38.96 3.71
C GLN A 566 -5.97 39.03 5.23
N PRO A 567 -5.21 39.82 6.00
CA PRO A 567 -5.36 39.92 7.46
C PRO A 567 -6.72 40.52 7.88
N ALA A 568 -7.47 41.15 6.97
CA ALA A 568 -8.84 41.60 7.25
C ALA A 568 -9.78 40.42 7.63
N TRP A 569 -9.51 39.22 7.14
CA TRP A 569 -10.31 38.03 7.44
C TRP A 569 -10.08 37.51 8.86
N LEU A 570 -8.97 37.90 9.50
CA LEU A 570 -8.74 37.61 10.92
C LEU A 570 -9.75 38.33 11.83
N ARG A 571 -10.43 39.39 11.34
CA ARG A 571 -11.51 40.07 12.08
C ARG A 571 -12.79 39.24 12.19
N PHE A 572 -13.01 38.27 11.29
CA PHE A 572 -14.15 37.35 11.34
C PHE A 572 -13.95 36.25 12.38
N LEU A 573 -12.72 35.99 12.82
CA LEU A 573 -12.44 34.98 13.84
C LEU A 573 -12.83 35.53 15.22
N PRO A 574 -13.60 34.78 16.02
CA PRO A 574 -13.97 35.20 17.36
C PRO A 574 -12.71 35.33 18.23
N GLN A 575 -12.67 36.35 19.09
CA GLN A 575 -11.56 36.56 20.02
C GLN A 575 -11.39 35.34 20.95
N PRO A 576 -10.13 35.01 21.35
CA PRO A 576 -9.89 33.88 22.25
C PRO A 576 -10.65 34.09 23.57
N GLY A 577 -11.53 33.16 23.89
CA GLY A 577 -12.40 33.23 25.07
C GLY A 577 -13.00 31.87 25.41
N ARG A 578 -14.17 31.87 26.07
CA ARG A 578 -14.84 30.63 26.52
C ARG A 578 -15.21 29.67 25.39
N TRP A 579 -15.52 30.18 24.19
CA TRP A 579 -15.83 29.34 23.04
C TRP A 579 -14.65 28.46 22.61
N MET A 580 -13.42 29.01 22.63
CA MET A 580 -12.22 28.26 22.28
C MET A 580 -11.95 27.12 23.28
N LEU A 581 -12.21 27.34 24.58
CA LEU A 581 -12.10 26.31 25.60
C LEU A 581 -13.09 25.17 25.33
N ARG A 582 -14.36 25.48 25.04
CA ARG A 582 -15.35 24.46 24.67
C ARG A 582 -14.98 23.72 23.39
N LEU A 583 -14.45 24.41 22.38
CA LEU A 583 -13.99 23.75 21.15
C LEU A 583 -12.86 22.76 21.43
N LYS A 584 -11.88 23.14 22.28
CA LYS A 584 -10.80 22.23 22.70
C LYS A 584 -11.34 21.00 23.42
N GLU A 585 -12.29 21.18 24.35
CA GLU A 585 -12.94 20.08 25.06
C GLU A 585 -13.67 19.13 24.10
N VAL A 586 -14.48 19.67 23.17
CA VAL A 586 -15.19 18.87 22.14
C VAL A 586 -14.22 18.08 21.27
N MET A 587 -13.11 18.70 20.84
CA MET A 587 -12.07 18.01 20.06
C MET A 587 -11.33 16.95 20.89
N GLY A 588 -11.12 17.19 22.18
CA GLY A 588 -10.59 16.20 23.12
C GLY A 588 -11.48 14.95 23.19
N PHE A 589 -12.80 15.12 23.26
CA PHE A 589 -13.74 14.00 23.21
C PHE A 589 -13.69 13.25 21.87
N LEU A 590 -13.52 13.95 20.76
CA LEU A 590 -13.39 13.32 19.44
C LEU A 590 -12.08 12.51 19.29
N LEU A 591 -10.99 12.97 19.90
CA LEU A 591 -9.75 12.19 20.01
C LEU A 591 -9.94 10.94 20.89
N LEU A 592 -10.68 11.05 22.01
CA LEU A 592 -11.03 9.88 22.81
C LEU A 592 -11.91 8.88 22.05
N ALA A 593 -12.82 9.34 21.19
CA ALA A 593 -13.57 8.46 20.30
C ALA A 593 -12.64 7.71 19.32
N THR A 594 -11.64 8.40 18.77
CA THR A 594 -10.58 7.77 17.95
C THR A 594 -9.78 6.75 18.76
N LEU A 595 -9.45 7.06 20.03
CA LEU A 595 -8.77 6.13 20.92
C LEU A 595 -9.58 4.85 21.14
N LEU A 596 -10.90 4.96 21.35
CA LEU A 596 -11.79 3.80 21.49
C LEU A 596 -11.77 2.92 20.23
N PHE A 597 -11.75 3.54 19.04
CA PHE A 597 -11.59 2.81 17.78
C PHE A 597 -10.24 2.07 17.70
N LEU A 598 -9.13 2.72 18.07
CA LEU A 598 -7.81 2.08 18.08
C LEU A 598 -7.73 0.92 19.08
N LEU A 599 -8.37 1.07 20.24
CA LEU A 599 -8.49 0.01 21.24
C LEU A 599 -9.33 -1.17 20.71
N TYR A 600 -10.41 -0.91 19.99
CA TYR A 600 -11.17 -1.96 19.30
C TYR A 600 -10.30 -2.74 18.31
N VAL A 601 -9.50 -2.05 17.49
CA VAL A 601 -8.53 -2.68 16.56
C VAL A 601 -7.50 -3.51 17.33
N LEU A 602 -6.97 -2.99 18.43
CA LEU A 602 -5.98 -3.69 19.26
C LEU A 602 -6.58 -4.96 19.90
N GLY A 603 -7.84 -4.89 20.31
CA GLY A 603 -8.61 -6.03 20.79
C GLY A 603 -8.82 -7.09 19.71
N ALA A 604 -9.04 -6.70 18.46
CA ALA A 604 -9.10 -7.63 17.32
C ALA A 604 -7.75 -8.31 17.05
N GLN A 605 -6.63 -7.64 17.32
CA GLN A 605 -5.27 -8.18 17.09
C GLN A 605 -4.75 -9.08 18.22
N ARG A 606 -5.04 -8.72 19.47
CA ARG A 606 -4.45 -9.34 20.67
C ARG A 606 -5.48 -9.99 21.59
N GLY A 607 -6.76 -9.93 21.24
CA GLY A 607 -7.87 -10.39 22.06
C GLY A 607 -8.20 -9.45 23.23
N VAL A 608 -9.20 -9.82 23.99
CA VAL A 608 -9.69 -9.05 25.15
C VAL A 608 -8.59 -8.85 26.19
N ALA A 609 -7.76 -9.87 26.45
CA ALA A 609 -6.66 -9.76 27.41
C ALA A 609 -5.62 -8.71 26.98
N GLY A 610 -5.24 -8.67 25.69
CA GLY A 610 -4.34 -7.65 25.17
C GLY A 610 -4.92 -6.23 25.27
N LEU A 611 -6.22 -6.08 25.01
CA LEU A 611 -6.95 -4.83 25.19
C LEU A 611 -6.91 -4.34 26.65
N ILE A 612 -7.14 -5.23 27.63
CA ILE A 612 -7.08 -4.88 29.05
C ILE A 612 -5.68 -4.39 29.42
N TRP A 613 -4.63 -5.13 29.05
CA TRP A 613 -3.25 -4.74 29.37
C TRP A 613 -2.82 -3.44 28.72
N ALA A 614 -3.23 -3.20 27.46
CA ALA A 614 -3.03 -1.92 26.79
C ALA A 614 -3.76 -0.77 27.52
N SER A 615 -5.00 -1.00 27.96
CA SER A 615 -5.78 -0.02 28.70
C SER A 615 -5.16 0.31 30.07
N CYS A 616 -4.61 -0.70 30.78
CA CYS A 616 -3.85 -0.49 32.01
C CYS A 616 -2.61 0.39 31.75
N PHE A 617 -1.87 0.13 30.68
CA PHE A 617 -0.72 0.97 30.31
C PHE A 617 -1.14 2.42 30.00
N LEU A 618 -2.21 2.62 29.23
CA LEU A 618 -2.75 3.94 28.92
C LEU A 618 -3.26 4.69 30.16
N LEU A 619 -3.80 3.98 31.14
CA LEU A 619 -4.17 4.56 32.43
C LEU A 619 -2.94 5.11 33.15
N ILE A 620 -1.83 4.36 33.20
CA ILE A 620 -0.57 4.84 33.78
C ILE A 620 -0.04 6.07 33.03
N VAL A 621 -0.09 6.07 31.69
CA VAL A 621 0.27 7.23 30.88
C VAL A 621 -0.58 8.45 31.26
N SER A 622 -1.88 8.27 31.48
CA SER A 622 -2.80 9.33 31.90
C SER A 622 -2.43 9.90 33.27
N VAL A 623 -2.09 9.03 34.23
CA VAL A 623 -1.61 9.43 35.57
C VAL A 623 -0.29 10.21 35.47
N VAL A 624 0.66 9.75 34.65
CA VAL A 624 1.93 10.46 34.42
C VAL A 624 1.68 11.85 33.81
N CYS A 625 0.77 11.95 32.84
CA CYS A 625 0.38 13.22 32.24
C CYS A 625 -0.25 14.18 33.26
N TRP A 626 -1.13 13.67 34.12
CA TRP A 626 -1.72 14.43 35.21
C TRP A 626 -0.67 14.88 36.24
N MET A 627 0.25 14.00 36.64
CA MET A 627 1.36 14.34 37.56
C MET A 627 2.23 15.47 37.00
N LYS A 628 2.49 15.48 35.69
CA LYS A 628 3.21 16.57 35.04
C LYS A 628 2.46 17.91 35.18
N GLY A 629 1.14 17.92 34.98
CA GLY A 629 0.32 19.13 35.15
C GLY A 629 0.25 19.61 36.61
N ALA A 630 0.13 18.68 37.56
CA ALA A 630 -0.03 18.99 38.97
C ALA A 630 1.27 19.40 39.67
N PHE A 631 2.39 18.72 39.40
CA PHE A 631 3.63 18.83 40.19
C PHE A 631 4.80 19.49 39.47
N LEU A 632 4.77 19.59 38.13
CA LEU A 632 5.86 20.19 37.32
C LEU A 632 5.58 21.64 36.89
N THR A 633 4.79 22.39 37.67
CA THR A 633 4.50 23.79 37.37
C THR A 633 5.74 24.68 37.54
N PRO A 634 5.87 25.80 36.79
CA PRO A 634 7.05 26.68 36.83
C PRO A 634 7.39 27.26 38.21
N GLY A 635 6.45 27.26 39.15
CA GLY A 635 6.64 27.76 40.53
C GLY A 635 6.97 26.67 41.57
N ALA A 636 7.04 25.39 41.20
CA ALA A 636 7.27 24.29 42.15
C ALA A 636 8.75 24.19 42.58
N PRO A 637 9.04 23.77 43.84
CA PRO A 637 10.41 23.57 44.33
C PRO A 637 11.20 22.58 43.47
N ALA A 638 12.50 22.82 43.28
CA ALA A 638 13.36 21.96 42.46
C ALA A 638 13.38 20.49 42.95
N LYS A 639 13.28 20.26 44.27
CA LYS A 639 13.19 18.91 44.86
C LYS A 639 11.89 18.20 44.47
N THR A 640 10.75 18.88 44.57
CA THR A 640 9.44 18.34 44.17
C THR A 640 9.41 18.00 42.68
N ARG A 641 10.00 18.85 41.84
CA ARG A 641 10.11 18.61 40.39
C ARG A 641 11.00 17.41 40.07
N LEU A 642 12.12 17.26 40.77
CA LEU A 642 13.02 16.12 40.60
C LEU A 642 12.37 14.81 41.04
N ILE A 643 11.74 14.80 42.22
CA ILE A 643 11.02 13.62 42.74
C ILE A 643 9.90 13.23 41.76
N ALA A 644 9.04 14.19 41.38
CA ALA A 644 7.97 13.92 40.42
C ALA A 644 8.50 13.41 39.08
N ALA A 645 9.61 13.96 38.56
CA ALA A 645 10.24 13.48 37.32
C ALA A 645 10.78 12.03 37.44
N ILE A 646 11.40 11.69 38.57
CA ILE A 646 11.90 10.33 38.85
C ILE A 646 10.73 9.37 38.98
N THR A 647 9.71 9.71 39.77
CA THR A 647 8.51 8.89 39.97
C THR A 647 7.78 8.64 38.65
N MET A 648 7.60 9.68 37.82
CA MET A 648 7.01 9.53 36.47
C MET A 648 7.85 8.60 35.58
N SER A 649 9.18 8.73 35.59
CA SER A 649 10.07 7.88 34.79
C SER A 649 10.01 6.42 35.24
N ILE A 650 10.01 6.18 36.55
CA ILE A 650 9.89 4.83 37.14
C ILE A 650 8.54 4.21 36.75
N LEU A 651 7.44 4.94 36.91
CA LEU A 651 6.09 4.47 36.52
C LEU A 651 6.02 4.10 35.03
N LEU A 652 6.58 4.94 34.15
CA LEU A 652 6.55 4.69 32.71
C LEU A 652 7.42 3.48 32.30
N VAL A 653 8.61 3.34 32.88
CA VAL A 653 9.52 2.22 32.59
C VAL A 653 8.96 0.91 33.15
N LEU A 654 8.53 0.88 34.41
CA LEU A 654 7.96 -0.32 35.02
C LEU A 654 6.68 -0.77 34.31
N SER A 655 5.79 0.16 33.97
CA SER A 655 4.57 -0.15 33.23
C SER A 655 4.86 -0.64 31.81
N GLY A 656 5.85 -0.06 31.12
CA GLY A 656 6.28 -0.52 29.80
C GLY A 656 6.84 -1.95 29.84
N VAL A 657 7.74 -2.25 30.79
CA VAL A 657 8.31 -3.59 30.93
C VAL A 657 7.25 -4.63 31.33
N TYR A 658 6.40 -4.30 32.31
CA TYR A 658 5.42 -5.25 32.83
C TYR A 658 4.22 -5.44 31.87
N PHE A 659 3.55 -4.36 31.48
CA PHE A 659 2.34 -4.47 30.67
C PHE A 659 2.65 -4.72 29.20
N ILE A 660 3.69 -4.12 28.60
CA ILE A 660 3.98 -4.28 27.17
C ILE A 660 4.84 -5.51 26.89
N ASP A 661 6.02 -5.62 27.50
CA ASP A 661 6.97 -6.68 27.15
C ASP A 661 6.58 -8.05 27.73
N LYS A 662 6.05 -8.11 28.95
CA LYS A 662 5.62 -9.39 29.56
C LYS A 662 4.21 -9.78 29.15
N GLN A 663 3.21 -8.95 29.47
CA GLN A 663 1.79 -9.34 29.34
C GLN A 663 1.23 -9.18 27.92
N PHE A 664 1.40 -8.00 27.32
CA PHE A 664 0.88 -7.69 25.98
C PHE A 664 1.59 -8.51 24.89
N ARG A 665 2.90 -8.77 25.05
CA ARG A 665 3.64 -9.64 24.12
C ARG A 665 3.21 -11.10 24.22
N ALA A 666 2.96 -11.61 25.43
CA ALA A 666 2.53 -12.98 25.69
C ALA A 666 1.10 -13.26 25.24
N THR A 667 0.24 -12.23 25.22
CA THR A 667 -1.10 -12.33 24.64
C THR A 667 -0.99 -12.38 23.12
N ARG A 668 -1.15 -13.57 22.56
CA ARG A 668 -1.46 -13.74 21.14
C ARG A 668 -2.91 -14.13 21.02
N TYR A 669 -3.58 -13.61 20.00
CA TYR A 669 -4.86 -14.16 19.58
C TYR A 669 -4.60 -15.61 19.16
N ALA A 670 -4.93 -16.57 20.01
CA ALA A 670 -4.95 -17.96 19.62
C ALA A 670 -6.01 -18.06 18.53
N ALA A 671 -5.64 -18.58 17.35
CA ALA A 671 -6.55 -18.91 16.25
C ALA A 671 -7.50 -20.07 16.62
N LYS A 672 -8.03 -20.06 17.84
CA LYS A 672 -8.96 -21.05 18.37
C LYS A 672 -10.35 -20.61 17.94
N GLU A 673 -10.79 -21.18 16.82
CA GLU A 673 -12.14 -21.13 16.27
C GLU A 673 -12.87 -19.80 16.50
N VAL A 674 -12.57 -18.82 15.64
CA VAL A 674 -13.45 -17.67 15.50
C VAL A 674 -14.79 -18.19 15.00
N ARG A 675 -15.80 -18.28 15.89
CA ARG A 675 -17.21 -18.30 15.48
C ARG A 675 -17.49 -16.99 14.78
N LEU A 676 -17.24 -16.96 13.48
CA LEU A 676 -17.69 -15.88 12.62
C LEU A 676 -19.21 -15.82 12.72
N GLN A 677 -19.77 -14.61 12.86
CA GLN A 677 -21.21 -14.44 13.00
C GLN A 677 -21.90 -14.75 11.66
N GLY A 678 -22.99 -15.54 11.71
CA GLY A 678 -23.77 -15.93 10.53
C GLY A 678 -23.11 -17.00 9.66
N ASP A 679 -23.49 -17.07 8.39
CA ASP A 679 -23.05 -18.09 7.43
C ASP A 679 -21.61 -17.88 6.89
N TRP A 680 -20.78 -17.13 7.61
CA TRP A 680 -19.40 -16.80 7.19
C TRP A 680 -18.41 -17.84 7.70
N GLN A 681 -17.52 -18.29 6.83
CA GLN A 681 -16.46 -19.23 7.16
C GLN A 681 -15.08 -18.57 7.15
N ALA A 682 -14.15 -19.09 7.94
CA ALA A 682 -12.79 -18.58 7.97
C ALA A 682 -12.04 -19.04 6.72
N PHE A 683 -11.46 -18.09 6.00
CA PHE A 683 -10.69 -18.36 4.79
C PHE A 683 -9.40 -19.10 5.12
N THR A 684 -9.17 -20.22 4.42
CA THR A 684 -7.84 -20.80 4.24
C THR A 684 -7.68 -21.24 2.78
N PRO A 685 -6.46 -21.19 2.21
CA PRO A 685 -6.24 -21.64 0.84
C PRO A 685 -6.73 -23.07 0.58
N GLU A 686 -6.57 -23.96 1.58
CA GLU A 686 -6.97 -25.36 1.48
C GLU A 686 -8.50 -25.52 1.42
N ARG A 687 -9.24 -24.71 2.20
CA ARG A 687 -10.72 -24.72 2.16
C ARG A 687 -11.26 -24.08 0.89
N LEU A 688 -10.67 -22.97 0.45
CA LEU A 688 -11.02 -22.38 -0.85
C LEU A 688 -10.87 -23.44 -1.94
N GLN A 689 -9.72 -24.13 -1.98
CA GLN A 689 -9.48 -25.17 -2.98
C GLN A 689 -10.45 -26.34 -2.84
N ALA A 690 -10.80 -26.75 -1.61
CA ALA A 690 -11.77 -27.83 -1.38
C ALA A 690 -13.17 -27.48 -1.92
N GLU A 691 -13.67 -26.26 -1.69
CA GLU A 691 -14.95 -25.80 -2.22
C GLU A 691 -14.93 -25.65 -3.74
N LEU A 692 -13.83 -25.14 -4.30
CA LEU A 692 -13.66 -25.02 -5.75
C LEU A 692 -13.61 -26.40 -6.44
N ASN A 693 -12.96 -27.39 -5.83
CA ASN A 693 -12.95 -28.76 -6.33
C ASN A 693 -14.35 -29.41 -6.30
N GLN A 694 -15.24 -28.95 -5.42
CA GLN A 694 -16.64 -29.39 -5.34
C GLN A 694 -17.57 -28.57 -6.25
N HIS A 695 -17.04 -27.64 -7.05
CA HIS A 695 -17.79 -26.74 -7.91
C HIS A 695 -18.78 -25.82 -7.18
N HIS A 696 -18.56 -25.54 -5.90
CA HIS A 696 -19.37 -24.58 -5.17
C HIS A 696 -18.91 -23.15 -5.48
N PRO A 697 -19.84 -22.19 -5.68
CA PRO A 697 -19.48 -20.79 -5.80
C PRO A 697 -19.02 -20.26 -4.43
N VAL A 698 -17.88 -19.58 -4.41
CA VAL A 698 -17.26 -19.05 -3.18
C VAL A 698 -17.08 -17.54 -3.30
N PHE A 699 -17.60 -16.79 -2.33
CA PHE A 699 -17.33 -15.36 -2.19
C PHE A 699 -16.32 -15.12 -1.09
N VAL A 700 -15.17 -14.54 -1.41
CA VAL A 700 -14.10 -14.22 -0.46
C VAL A 700 -14.06 -12.71 -0.20
N ASP A 701 -14.27 -12.32 1.06
CA ASP A 701 -14.11 -10.97 1.58
C ASP A 701 -12.72 -10.82 2.24
N PHE A 702 -11.79 -10.14 1.56
CA PHE A 702 -10.50 -9.75 2.11
C PHE A 702 -10.67 -8.45 2.91
N THR A 703 -10.59 -8.57 4.23
CA THR A 703 -11.04 -7.54 5.17
C THR A 703 -10.06 -7.35 6.32
N ALA A 704 -10.28 -6.31 7.13
CA ALA A 704 -9.55 -6.10 8.38
C ALA A 704 -10.40 -5.30 9.38
N ALA A 705 -10.13 -5.46 10.67
CA ALA A 705 -10.83 -4.73 11.74
C ALA A 705 -10.55 -3.22 11.70
N TRP A 706 -9.35 -2.82 11.27
CA TRP A 706 -8.97 -1.41 11.10
C TRP A 706 -9.44 -0.81 9.76
N CYS A 707 -9.97 -1.63 8.84
CA CYS A 707 -10.41 -1.17 7.54
C CYS A 707 -11.85 -0.64 7.61
N LEU A 708 -12.00 0.68 7.73
CA LEU A 708 -13.32 1.32 7.85
C LEU A 708 -14.18 1.10 6.60
N THR A 709 -13.59 1.19 5.40
CA THR A 709 -14.31 0.92 4.13
C THR A 709 -14.81 -0.52 4.07
N CYS A 710 -14.02 -1.48 4.56
CA CYS A 710 -14.43 -2.88 4.63
C CYS A 710 -15.67 -3.04 5.52
N LYS A 711 -15.65 -2.42 6.71
CA LYS A 711 -16.79 -2.47 7.65
C LYS A 711 -18.03 -1.76 7.12
N PHE A 712 -17.84 -0.64 6.40
CA PHE A 712 -18.93 0.05 5.73
C PHE A 712 -19.58 -0.82 4.65
N ASN A 713 -18.79 -1.43 3.75
CA ASN A 713 -19.30 -2.33 2.72
C ASN A 713 -19.97 -3.58 3.32
N GLU A 714 -19.39 -4.15 4.37
CA GLU A 714 -19.92 -5.29 5.10
C GLU A 714 -21.34 -4.98 5.62
N GLN A 715 -21.52 -3.87 6.35
CA GLN A 715 -22.81 -3.51 6.94
C GLN A 715 -23.82 -2.97 5.93
N SER A 716 -23.38 -2.18 4.94
CA SER A 716 -24.29 -1.50 4.01
C SER A 716 -24.70 -2.36 2.81
N VAL A 717 -23.84 -3.30 2.39
CA VAL A 717 -24.03 -4.13 1.19
C VAL A 717 -24.11 -5.61 1.53
N LEU A 718 -23.08 -6.20 2.13
CA LEU A 718 -22.99 -7.67 2.26
C LEU A 718 -23.99 -8.25 3.27
N GLU A 719 -24.22 -7.56 4.39
CA GLU A 719 -25.21 -7.93 5.39
C GLU A 719 -26.62 -7.39 5.08
N ASN A 720 -26.81 -6.74 3.93
CA ASN A 720 -28.15 -6.31 3.53
C ASN A 720 -29.07 -7.53 3.28
N PRO A 721 -30.32 -7.53 3.77
CA PRO A 721 -31.21 -8.69 3.64
C PRO A 721 -31.39 -9.20 2.20
N VAL A 722 -31.45 -8.28 1.22
CA VAL A 722 -31.62 -8.64 -0.21
C VAL A 722 -30.39 -9.37 -0.75
N VAL A 723 -29.19 -8.90 -0.39
CA VAL A 723 -27.92 -9.49 -0.82
C VAL A 723 -27.69 -10.82 -0.11
N ARG A 724 -28.00 -10.92 1.19
CA ARG A 724 -27.95 -12.19 1.94
C ARG A 724 -28.88 -13.24 1.33
N ALA A 725 -30.11 -12.86 0.99
CA ALA A 725 -31.05 -13.75 0.31
C ALA A 725 -30.53 -14.17 -1.07
N ALA A 726 -29.85 -13.28 -1.81
CA ALA A 726 -29.22 -13.65 -3.08
C ALA A 726 -28.07 -14.66 -2.88
N PHE A 727 -27.16 -14.44 -1.93
CA PHE A 727 -26.10 -15.40 -1.61
C PHE A 727 -26.67 -16.79 -1.24
N GLN A 728 -27.73 -16.84 -0.45
CA GLN A 728 -28.39 -18.09 -0.08
C GLN A 728 -29.10 -18.75 -1.28
N ARG A 729 -29.84 -17.98 -2.10
CA ARG A 729 -30.51 -18.50 -3.31
C ARG A 729 -29.54 -19.13 -4.31
N HIS A 730 -28.33 -18.58 -4.42
CA HIS A 730 -27.30 -19.09 -5.34
C HIS A 730 -26.31 -20.07 -4.68
N GLY A 731 -26.55 -20.47 -3.42
CA GLY A 731 -25.70 -21.45 -2.73
C GLY A 731 -24.24 -21.00 -2.59
N VAL A 732 -23.98 -19.71 -2.41
CA VAL A 732 -22.63 -19.16 -2.36
C VAL A 732 -22.02 -19.33 -0.97
N THR A 733 -20.91 -20.08 -0.90
CA THR A 733 -20.11 -20.21 0.32
C THR A 733 -19.37 -18.90 0.58
N LYS A 734 -19.64 -18.26 1.72
CA LYS A 734 -19.02 -16.99 2.09
C LYS A 734 -17.79 -17.23 2.96
N MET A 735 -16.64 -16.74 2.55
CA MET A 735 -15.38 -16.85 3.27
C MET A 735 -14.80 -15.48 3.62
N LYS A 736 -14.21 -15.37 4.81
CA LYS A 736 -13.59 -14.13 5.29
C LYS A 736 -12.08 -14.29 5.44
N ALA A 737 -11.34 -13.56 4.62
CA ALA A 737 -9.88 -13.47 4.69
C ALA A 737 -9.50 -12.28 5.57
N ASP A 738 -9.33 -12.55 6.86
CA ASP A 738 -9.01 -11.53 7.86
C ASP A 738 -7.51 -11.16 7.85
N TRP A 739 -7.20 -10.03 7.23
CA TRP A 739 -5.84 -9.47 7.15
C TRP A 739 -5.51 -8.52 8.31
N THR A 740 -6.27 -8.53 9.41
CA THR A 740 -6.07 -7.62 10.57
C THR A 740 -4.66 -7.70 11.16
N ASN A 741 -4.05 -8.89 11.17
CA ASN A 741 -2.69 -9.14 11.68
C ASN A 741 -1.63 -9.32 10.57
N GLY A 742 -1.98 -9.10 9.30
CA GLY A 742 -1.03 -9.20 8.18
C GLY A 742 -0.63 -10.63 7.83
N ASP A 743 -1.59 -11.55 7.74
CA ASP A 743 -1.32 -12.96 7.41
C ASP A 743 -0.50 -13.10 6.10
N PRO A 744 0.64 -13.82 6.11
CA PRO A 744 1.48 -13.99 4.92
C PRO A 744 0.80 -14.68 3.73
N GLN A 745 -0.11 -15.63 3.96
CA GLN A 745 -0.85 -16.32 2.89
C GLN A 745 -1.82 -15.35 2.21
N ILE A 746 -2.58 -14.59 3.02
CA ILE A 746 -3.49 -13.56 2.51
C ILE A 746 -2.71 -12.45 1.78
N THR A 747 -1.54 -12.07 2.29
CA THR A 747 -0.66 -11.07 1.66
C THR A 747 -0.22 -11.50 0.26
N LYS A 748 0.17 -12.77 0.08
CA LYS A 748 0.51 -13.31 -1.24
C LYS A 748 -0.67 -13.27 -2.22
N LEU A 749 -1.87 -13.59 -1.74
CA LEU A 749 -3.09 -13.52 -2.56
C LEU A 749 -3.41 -12.07 -2.97
N LEU A 750 -3.33 -11.11 -2.05
CA LEU A 750 -3.52 -9.69 -2.35
C LEU A 750 -2.52 -9.21 -3.43
N GLN A 751 -1.26 -9.65 -3.35
CA GLN A 751 -0.23 -9.35 -4.34
C GLN A 751 -0.54 -9.98 -5.72
N GLN A 752 -1.06 -11.21 -5.76
CA GLN A 752 -1.51 -11.84 -7.01
C GLN A 752 -2.59 -11.01 -7.71
N PHE A 753 -3.51 -10.42 -6.95
CA PHE A 753 -4.55 -9.52 -7.47
C PHE A 753 -4.07 -8.07 -7.70
N ARG A 754 -2.76 -7.79 -7.57
CA ARG A 754 -2.15 -6.44 -7.65
C ARG A 754 -2.84 -5.43 -6.72
N ARG A 755 -3.30 -5.88 -5.55
CA ARG A 755 -3.90 -5.02 -4.53
C ARG A 755 -2.89 -4.73 -3.42
N PRO A 756 -2.63 -3.45 -3.10
CA PRO A 756 -1.67 -3.07 -2.05
C PRO A 756 -2.19 -3.28 -0.62
N GLY A 757 -3.43 -3.74 -0.47
CA GLY A 757 -4.10 -3.97 0.81
C GLY A 757 -5.59 -4.29 0.62
N VAL A 758 -6.34 -4.24 1.73
CA VAL A 758 -7.80 -4.42 1.77
C VAL A 758 -8.54 -3.08 1.62
N PRO A 759 -9.80 -3.03 1.13
CA PRO A 759 -10.67 -4.16 0.77
C PRO A 759 -10.35 -4.80 -0.58
N LEU A 760 -10.55 -6.12 -0.67
CA LEU A 760 -10.65 -6.85 -1.93
C LEU A 760 -11.81 -7.84 -1.80
N TYR A 761 -12.66 -7.91 -2.82
CA TYR A 761 -13.74 -8.90 -2.87
C TYR A 761 -13.62 -9.71 -4.15
N VAL A 762 -13.73 -11.02 -4.00
CA VAL A 762 -13.55 -11.98 -5.10
C VAL A 762 -14.67 -13.00 -5.06
N LEU A 763 -15.37 -13.18 -6.18
CA LEU A 763 -16.36 -14.24 -6.37
C LEU A 763 -15.80 -15.28 -7.32
N TYR A 764 -15.63 -16.49 -6.81
CA TYR A 764 -15.35 -17.68 -7.59
C TYR A 764 -16.68 -18.34 -7.91
N SER A 765 -16.93 -18.64 -9.19
CA SER A 765 -18.21 -19.24 -9.61
C SER A 765 -18.28 -20.75 -9.37
N GLY A 766 -17.17 -21.40 -8.97
CA GLY A 766 -17.05 -22.86 -8.82
C GLY A 766 -16.97 -23.63 -10.14
N ARG A 767 -17.42 -23.05 -11.26
CA ARG A 767 -17.47 -23.68 -12.59
C ARG A 767 -16.56 -23.03 -13.64
N SER A 768 -16.21 -21.75 -13.45
CA SER A 768 -15.22 -21.04 -14.26
C SER A 768 -13.93 -20.85 -13.47
N ASP A 769 -12.80 -21.05 -14.13
CA ASP A 769 -11.46 -20.92 -13.54
C ASP A 769 -11.05 -19.46 -13.27
N LYS A 770 -11.79 -18.47 -13.82
CA LYS A 770 -11.48 -17.04 -13.63
C LYS A 770 -12.34 -16.41 -12.52
N PRO A 771 -11.74 -15.89 -11.43
CA PRO A 771 -12.47 -15.20 -10.38
C PRO A 771 -12.97 -13.82 -10.81
N ILE A 772 -14.20 -13.47 -10.40
CA ILE A 772 -14.77 -12.14 -10.58
C ILE A 772 -14.28 -11.23 -9.46
N VAL A 773 -13.53 -10.18 -9.81
CA VAL A 773 -12.98 -9.21 -8.84
C VAL A 773 -13.87 -7.96 -8.80
N PHE A 774 -14.25 -7.53 -7.61
CA PHE A 774 -15.09 -6.34 -7.42
C PHE A 774 -14.27 -5.06 -7.16
N PRO A 775 -14.87 -3.88 -7.37
CA PRO A 775 -14.30 -2.61 -6.93
C PRO A 775 -14.21 -2.50 -5.39
N GLU A 776 -13.35 -1.60 -4.91
CA GLU A 776 -13.14 -1.34 -3.47
C GLU A 776 -14.40 -0.80 -2.76
N LEU A 777 -15.22 -0.03 -3.48
CA LEU A 777 -16.53 0.44 -3.02
C LEU A 777 -17.60 -0.46 -3.60
N LEU A 778 -18.22 -1.28 -2.74
CA LEU A 778 -19.31 -2.15 -3.14
C LEU A 778 -20.62 -1.37 -3.20
N THR A 779 -21.47 -1.77 -4.14
CA THR A 779 -22.88 -1.38 -4.15
C THR A 779 -23.74 -2.62 -4.29
N LYS A 780 -24.97 -2.55 -3.78
CA LYS A 780 -25.92 -3.67 -3.84
C LYS A 780 -26.17 -4.13 -5.29
N GLY A 781 -26.31 -3.17 -6.21
CA GLY A 781 -26.54 -3.46 -7.63
C GLY A 781 -25.42 -4.30 -8.25
N ILE A 782 -24.16 -3.92 -8.03
CA ILE A 782 -23.00 -4.64 -8.59
C ILE A 782 -22.93 -6.08 -8.05
N VAL A 783 -23.17 -6.27 -6.74
CA VAL A 783 -23.14 -7.61 -6.14
C VAL A 783 -24.28 -8.47 -6.67
N LEU A 784 -25.51 -7.95 -6.71
CA LEU A 784 -26.68 -8.68 -7.20
C LEU A 784 -26.54 -9.05 -8.67
N GLU A 785 -26.12 -8.11 -9.53
CA GLU A 785 -25.90 -8.34 -10.95
C GLU A 785 -24.92 -9.51 -11.19
N LYS A 786 -23.79 -9.53 -10.48
CA LYS A 786 -22.82 -10.62 -10.62
C LYS A 786 -23.29 -11.94 -10.01
N LEU A 787 -24.08 -11.91 -8.94
CA LEU A 787 -24.69 -13.13 -8.41
C LEU A 787 -25.73 -13.73 -9.37
N GLU A 788 -26.50 -12.90 -10.08
CA GLU A 788 -27.48 -13.37 -11.07
C GLU A 788 -26.79 -14.07 -12.26
N THR A 789 -25.59 -13.65 -12.65
CA THR A 789 -24.81 -14.35 -13.69
C THR A 789 -24.47 -15.80 -13.32
N LEU A 790 -24.44 -16.15 -12.02
CA LEU A 790 -24.25 -17.53 -11.58
C LEU A 790 -25.46 -18.41 -11.99
N SER A 791 -26.68 -17.85 -11.97
CA SER A 791 -27.91 -18.60 -12.30
C SER A 791 -28.16 -18.83 -13.79
N ALA A 792 -27.71 -17.94 -14.67
CA ALA A 792 -27.83 -18.13 -16.12
C ALA A 792 -27.08 -19.39 -16.62
N SER A 793 -26.04 -19.81 -15.88
CA SER A 793 -25.29 -21.04 -16.14
C SER A 793 -25.96 -22.33 -15.62
N VAL A 794 -27.03 -22.21 -14.84
CA VAL A 794 -27.79 -23.34 -14.24
C VAL A 794 -28.99 -23.72 -15.09
N VAL A 795 -29.58 -22.77 -15.83
CA VAL A 795 -30.76 -22.99 -16.70
C VAL A 795 -30.38 -23.43 -18.12
N ALA A 796 -29.12 -23.28 -18.53
CA ALA A 796 -28.62 -23.65 -19.85
C ALA A 796 -28.20 -25.14 -19.98
N LYS A 797 -28.77 -26.04 -19.18
CA LYS A 797 -28.58 -27.50 -19.31
C LYS A 797 -29.90 -28.25 -19.22
#